data_AF-A0A928TYZ6-F1
#
_entry.id   AF-A0A928TYZ6-F1
#
_cell.length_a   1.000
_cell.length_b   1.000
_cell.length_c   1.000
_cell.angle_alpha   90.00
_cell.angle_beta   90.00
_cell.angle_gamma   90.00
#
_symmetry.space_group_name_H-M   'P 1'
#
loop_
_entity.id
_entity.type
_entity.pdbx_description
1 polymer ?
#
loop_
_entity_poly.entity_id
_entity_poly.type
_entity_poly.pdbx_seq_one_letter_code
_entity_poly.pdbx_strand_id
1 'polypeptide(L)'
;MKQFILGLIIILGLAGGYYLYRQMQPTATTGAGTAVSPTLTAGAPNANSQTNNTGKVSAEGQLAPIRYAHLSLTTAGEVVEIMAPEDSRVQPGDPIIRLDSADQEIALQQAEAALSQAQAGLAAAQAGREAAAASAATAEVNIRAAEAALALAQAPPTAEQIAVSQAVVALAQAQISAAAGSQALTLEGATAGERLLAEAQILAAQAAQKPVQDALDTAIRLEAPQNTIDQITAQYTAAAANLAAAEAALADLEAGATTAERTAAANAISTAQAQRDAAQAQLSLLLAGARPEQIAIAETAVTRTIAAKMEADIGLQQAETAVTQAQAAVTQAEALLAAAQEALAQRTLRAPFAGTIARLDAELGEVVTAGIPVVTLADFNQWLVETTDLTEQDVVAIADGSDTAVSIDALPAHPLMGTVRDIARIAGLTQGEVTYRVRITLPDTAGLPLRWGMTAFVDIATTAAAPGASIRQNTALANEVVTAEGMIVPHRQVNLSFQSGGRLVEILVSEGQPVQAGDPLLQLESSSQEIGLRQAEAEVAMAEAALAAARTRLLAAQAAVQTAQTGVDAAEAQLALLLAGPRPEAVAAAQFDVAAATAGVAQATANRDAALQIPQAQISAAQANVAARQAALRAIQDEYDAILDSCTQVVLPDGSGQTVCPLYGTVEETKRMELEQAQVQVEAAQAVLDALLAGPTAGQRAAAGGGVTIAQANRDLAVARLALAEAGATPEQIKQAEVAVELAQTAVAQAETAVTQAQAGVAQAEAALWQAQANVRAAELALARTTLRAPFAGIVASIRPALGELAAPGIPVLSLADWNTWLVKTSDLTELDVVNIEPGDKTTVQVDAIPNFTLHGVVTDIDSVATPTRGDVTYVVTIELDDTGDLPLRWGMTAVVNVLP
;
A
#
# COMPACT_ATOMS: atom_id res chain seq x y z
N MET A 1 -24.93 -33.58 -10.58
CA MET A 1 -25.59 -34.50 -9.62
C MET A 1 -24.67 -35.02 -8.51
N LYS A 2 -23.39 -35.32 -8.75
CA LYS A 2 -22.46 -35.79 -7.69
C LYS A 2 -22.19 -34.77 -6.55
N GLN A 3 -22.23 -33.46 -6.83
CA GLN A 3 -21.99 -32.43 -5.80
C GLN A 3 -23.19 -32.17 -4.86
N PHE A 4 -24.42 -32.49 -5.30
CA PHE A 4 -25.61 -32.37 -4.44
C PHE A 4 -25.71 -33.51 -3.40
N ILE A 5 -25.20 -34.69 -3.74
CA ILE A 5 -25.19 -35.85 -2.83
C ILE A 5 -24.13 -35.66 -1.72
N LEU A 6 -23.00 -35.01 -2.02
CA LEU A 6 -21.97 -34.72 -1.02
C LEU A 6 -22.44 -33.68 0.02
N GLY A 7 -23.19 -32.66 -0.41
CA GLY A 7 -23.77 -31.66 0.48
C GLY A 7 -24.82 -32.23 1.44
N LEU A 8 -25.62 -33.20 0.98
CA LEU A 8 -26.64 -33.84 1.81
C LEU A 8 -26.03 -34.76 2.89
N ILE A 9 -24.89 -35.39 2.61
CA ILE A 9 -24.17 -36.24 3.57
C ILE A 9 -23.51 -35.41 4.69
N ILE A 10 -23.02 -34.21 4.37
CA ILE A 10 -22.43 -33.30 5.38
C ILE A 10 -23.51 -32.72 6.30
N ILE A 11 -24.70 -32.41 5.76
CA ILE A 11 -25.84 -31.93 6.56
C ILE A 11 -26.42 -33.05 7.45
N LEU A 12 -26.48 -34.29 6.96
CA LEU A 12 -26.86 -35.46 7.77
C LEU A 12 -25.82 -35.81 8.84
N GLY A 13 -24.53 -35.59 8.57
CA GLY A 13 -23.44 -35.77 9.55
C GLY A 13 -23.50 -34.76 10.70
N LEU A 14 -23.81 -33.49 10.40
CA LEU A 14 -23.95 -32.44 11.41
C LEU A 14 -25.23 -32.59 12.24
N ALA A 15 -26.33 -33.05 11.64
CA ALA A 15 -27.56 -33.38 12.37
C ALA A 15 -27.42 -34.63 13.27
N GLY A 16 -26.66 -35.63 12.82
CA GLY A 16 -26.35 -36.84 13.61
C GLY A 16 -25.43 -36.56 14.80
N GLY A 17 -24.45 -35.65 14.64
CA GLY A 17 -23.56 -35.22 15.74
C GLY A 17 -24.29 -34.45 16.84
N TYR A 18 -25.25 -33.59 16.47
CA TYR A 18 -26.06 -32.85 17.44
C TYR A 18 -27.05 -33.74 18.22
N TYR A 19 -27.54 -34.82 17.60
CA TYR A 19 -28.42 -35.79 18.27
C TYR A 19 -27.67 -36.66 19.29
N LEU A 20 -26.44 -37.07 18.98
CA LEU A 20 -25.59 -37.86 19.90
C LEU A 20 -25.08 -37.04 21.10
N TYR A 21 -24.82 -35.74 20.91
CA TYR A 21 -24.42 -34.85 22.01
C TYR A 21 -25.55 -34.63 23.04
N ARG A 22 -26.81 -34.72 22.62
CA ARG A 22 -27.97 -34.58 23.53
C ARG A 22 -28.30 -35.85 24.33
N GLN A 23 -27.71 -37.00 23.97
CA GLN A 23 -27.99 -38.29 24.61
C GLN A 23 -26.99 -38.67 25.71
N MET A 24 -25.99 -37.81 25.98
CA MET A 24 -24.97 -38.01 27.03
C MET A 24 -25.06 -36.98 28.16
N GLN A 25 -26.27 -36.70 28.65
CA GLN A 25 -26.45 -36.07 29.97
C GLN A 25 -26.68 -37.15 31.03
N PRO A 26 -25.97 -37.13 32.16
CA PRO A 26 -26.24 -38.05 33.27
C PRO A 26 -27.59 -37.70 33.92
N THR A 27 -28.53 -38.64 33.87
CA THR A 27 -29.75 -38.61 34.67
C THR A 27 -29.40 -38.82 36.14
N ALA A 28 -29.77 -37.85 36.99
CA ALA A 28 -29.82 -38.03 38.43
C ALA A 28 -30.79 -39.17 38.77
N THR A 29 -30.26 -40.25 39.33
CA THR A 29 -31.02 -41.36 39.88
C THR A 29 -31.70 -40.92 41.18
N THR A 30 -33.00 -40.68 41.14
CA THR A 30 -33.87 -40.67 42.31
C THR A 30 -34.06 -42.11 42.80
N GLY A 31 -33.18 -42.53 43.71
CA GLY A 31 -33.38 -43.72 44.53
C GLY A 31 -34.42 -43.44 45.61
N ALA A 32 -35.65 -43.89 45.38
CA ALA A 32 -36.67 -43.99 46.42
C ALA A 32 -36.30 -45.14 47.38
N GLY A 33 -35.73 -44.79 48.54
CA GLY A 33 -35.55 -45.68 49.68
C GLY A 33 -36.54 -45.33 50.77
N THR A 34 -37.55 -46.19 50.94
CA THR A 34 -38.55 -46.21 52.00
C THR A 34 -37.93 -46.15 53.40
N ALA A 35 -38.25 -45.10 54.17
CA ALA A 35 -38.08 -45.07 55.61
C ALA A 35 -39.42 -45.45 56.28
N VAL A 36 -39.39 -46.60 56.96
CA VAL A 36 -40.46 -47.15 57.79
C VAL A 36 -40.50 -46.37 59.10
N SER A 37 -41.69 -45.94 59.51
CA SER A 37 -41.95 -45.39 60.84
C SER A 37 -41.78 -46.45 61.94
N PRO A 38 -41.11 -46.13 63.05
CA PRO A 38 -41.46 -46.71 64.35
C PRO A 38 -42.23 -45.68 65.18
N THR A 39 -43.49 -46.01 65.46
CA THR A 39 -44.24 -45.52 66.62
C THR A 39 -43.70 -46.20 67.89
N LEU A 40 -43.91 -45.55 69.06
CA LEU A 40 -43.79 -46.04 70.46
C LEU A 40 -42.63 -45.35 71.21
N THR A 41 -42.74 -44.78 72.41
CA THR A 41 -43.82 -44.63 73.40
C THR A 41 -43.36 -43.57 74.41
N ALA A 42 -44.29 -42.81 74.97
CA ALA A 42 -44.06 -41.88 76.07
C ALA A 42 -43.53 -42.60 77.34
N GLY A 43 -42.44 -42.09 77.89
CA GLY A 43 -41.99 -42.35 79.26
C GLY A 43 -41.83 -41.03 80.00
N ALA A 44 -42.69 -40.78 80.98
CA ALA A 44 -42.41 -39.88 82.11
C ALA A 44 -41.55 -40.65 83.14
N PRO A 45 -40.93 -40.05 84.20
CA PRO A 45 -41.19 -38.72 84.75
C PRO A 45 -39.97 -37.95 85.34
N ASN A 46 -40.28 -36.76 85.88
CA ASN A 46 -39.59 -35.99 86.93
C ASN A 46 -38.27 -35.28 86.57
N ALA A 47 -38.24 -33.96 86.77
CA ALA A 47 -37.75 -33.38 88.02
C ALA A 47 -38.00 -31.86 88.03
N ASN A 48 -38.27 -31.35 89.22
CA ASN A 48 -38.25 -29.93 89.57
C ASN A 48 -37.08 -29.19 88.90
N SER A 49 -37.33 -27.94 88.48
CA SER A 49 -36.55 -26.79 88.97
C SER A 49 -37.28 -25.49 88.66
N GLN A 50 -37.54 -24.74 89.73
CA GLN A 50 -37.87 -23.33 89.69
C GLN A 50 -36.72 -22.56 89.03
N THR A 51 -37.02 -21.57 88.20
CA THR A 51 -36.34 -20.25 88.19
C THR A 51 -37.08 -19.35 87.22
N ASN A 52 -37.84 -18.40 87.74
CA ASN A 52 -37.42 -17.00 87.81
C ASN A 52 -37.35 -16.34 86.44
N ASN A 53 -38.50 -15.79 86.07
CA ASN A 53 -38.67 -14.77 85.06
C ASN A 53 -37.94 -13.49 85.55
N THR A 54 -36.64 -13.45 85.33
CA THR A 54 -35.88 -12.20 85.21
C THR A 54 -35.71 -11.99 83.71
N GLY A 55 -36.26 -10.91 83.17
CA GLY A 55 -36.33 -10.60 81.73
C GLY A 55 -34.98 -10.42 81.03
N LYS A 56 -34.19 -11.49 80.99
CA LYS A 56 -32.91 -11.61 80.33
C LYS A 56 -32.89 -12.90 79.53
N VAL A 57 -32.55 -12.81 78.25
CA VAL A 57 -32.29 -13.97 77.39
C VAL A 57 -30.78 -14.16 77.38
N SER A 58 -30.31 -15.31 77.89
CA SER A 58 -28.88 -15.66 77.91
C SER A 58 -28.58 -16.56 76.71
N ALA A 59 -27.47 -16.30 76.03
CA ALA A 59 -27.02 -17.04 74.85
C ALA A 59 -25.51 -17.22 74.87
N GLU A 60 -25.04 -18.33 74.34
CA GLU A 60 -23.65 -18.57 74.01
C GLU A 60 -23.37 -18.13 72.57
N GLY A 61 -22.19 -17.55 72.36
CA GLY A 61 -21.73 -17.15 71.05
C GLY A 61 -20.22 -17.14 70.95
N GLN A 62 -19.73 -16.93 69.75
CA GLN A 62 -18.30 -16.82 69.46
C GLN A 62 -17.96 -15.41 68.99
N LEU A 63 -16.82 -14.90 69.44
CA LEU A 63 -16.25 -13.65 68.97
C LEU A 63 -15.76 -13.83 67.53
N ALA A 64 -16.22 -12.94 66.66
CA ALA A 64 -15.75 -12.78 65.30
C ALA A 64 -15.47 -11.30 65.02
N PRO A 65 -14.50 -10.98 64.14
CA PRO A 65 -14.32 -9.62 63.64
C PRO A 65 -15.55 -9.17 62.83
N ILE A 66 -15.84 -7.86 62.83
CA ILE A 66 -17.02 -7.32 62.13
C ILE A 66 -17.01 -7.59 60.62
N ARG A 67 -15.81 -7.70 60.04
CA ARG A 67 -15.57 -7.97 58.62
C ARG A 67 -14.39 -8.93 58.52
N TYR A 68 -14.60 -10.06 57.85
CA TYR A 68 -13.54 -10.98 57.49
C TYR A 68 -13.78 -11.57 56.10
N ALA A 69 -12.72 -12.08 55.47
CA ALA A 69 -12.78 -12.82 54.23
C ALA A 69 -11.69 -13.89 54.18
N HIS A 70 -12.05 -15.07 53.70
CA HIS A 70 -11.10 -16.10 53.31
C HIS A 70 -10.74 -15.90 51.85
N LEU A 71 -9.49 -15.52 51.59
CA LEU A 71 -8.96 -15.24 50.27
C LEU A 71 -8.30 -16.52 49.74
N SER A 72 -8.75 -16.94 48.57
CA SER A 72 -8.13 -18.01 47.79
C SER A 72 -7.59 -17.47 46.48
N LEU A 73 -6.65 -18.19 45.90
CA LEU A 73 -6.16 -17.88 44.56
C LEU A 73 -7.12 -18.46 43.51
N THR A 74 -7.34 -17.72 42.43
CA THR A 74 -8.14 -18.19 41.29
C THR A 74 -7.35 -19.11 40.35
N THR A 75 -6.03 -19.08 40.44
CA THR A 75 -5.10 -19.89 39.64
C THR A 75 -4.12 -20.64 40.53
N ALA A 76 -3.70 -21.82 40.09
CA ALA A 76 -2.67 -22.60 40.79
C ALA A 76 -1.27 -22.12 40.37
N GLY A 77 -0.32 -22.13 41.30
CA GLY A 77 1.07 -21.72 41.03
C GLY A 77 1.97 -21.81 42.24
N GLU A 78 3.28 -21.67 42.01
CA GLU A 78 4.29 -21.63 43.07
C GLU A 78 4.35 -20.24 43.70
N VAL A 79 4.44 -20.16 45.03
CA VAL A 79 4.57 -18.90 45.77
C VAL A 79 6.01 -18.40 45.70
N VAL A 80 6.23 -17.32 44.95
CA VAL A 80 7.57 -16.72 44.75
C VAL A 80 7.89 -15.66 45.80
N GLU A 81 6.86 -14.97 46.29
CA GLU A 81 7.04 -13.89 47.26
C GLU A 81 5.81 -13.73 48.15
N ILE A 82 6.05 -13.60 49.45
CA ILE A 82 5.06 -13.21 50.47
C ILE A 82 5.36 -11.76 50.83
N MET A 83 4.49 -10.84 50.43
CA MET A 83 4.68 -9.40 50.57
C MET A 83 4.10 -8.86 51.88
N ALA A 84 3.10 -9.55 52.42
CA ALA A 84 2.47 -9.22 53.70
C ALA A 84 2.44 -10.50 54.57
N PRO A 85 3.30 -10.61 55.59
CA PRO A 85 3.31 -11.76 56.49
C PRO A 85 2.09 -11.75 57.42
N GLU A 86 1.91 -12.82 58.18
CA GLU A 86 0.91 -12.92 59.24
C GLU A 86 1.01 -11.75 60.23
N ASP A 87 -0.13 -11.35 60.80
CA ASP A 87 -0.32 -10.17 61.67
C ASP A 87 0.02 -8.79 61.08
N SER A 88 0.40 -8.73 59.80
CA SER A 88 0.58 -7.44 59.12
C SER A 88 -0.76 -6.79 58.75
N ARG A 89 -0.80 -5.45 58.85
CA ARG A 89 -1.97 -4.65 58.46
C ARG A 89 -1.87 -4.23 56.99
N VAL A 90 -2.90 -4.52 56.22
CA VAL A 90 -2.99 -4.23 54.78
C VAL A 90 -4.15 -3.29 54.46
N GLN A 91 -4.00 -2.49 53.41
CA GLN A 91 -5.03 -1.63 52.84
C GLN A 91 -5.73 -2.31 51.64
N PRO A 92 -6.91 -1.83 51.21
CA PRO A 92 -7.59 -2.38 50.04
C PRO A 92 -6.70 -2.25 48.79
N GLY A 93 -6.44 -3.37 48.11
CA GLY A 93 -5.61 -3.46 46.91
C GLY A 93 -4.15 -3.83 47.17
N ASP A 94 -3.70 -3.82 48.43
CA ASP A 94 -2.32 -4.18 48.76
C ASP A 94 -2.06 -5.66 48.40
N PRO A 95 -0.90 -5.96 47.77
CA PRO A 95 -0.54 -7.32 47.41
C PRO A 95 -0.09 -8.10 48.65
N ILE A 96 -0.56 -9.35 48.75
CA ILE A 96 -0.28 -10.25 49.88
C ILE A 96 0.68 -11.35 49.45
N ILE A 97 0.31 -12.10 48.41
CA ILE A 97 1.10 -13.21 47.85
C ILE A 97 1.26 -12.98 46.35
N ARG A 98 2.47 -13.24 45.84
CA ARG A 98 2.78 -13.26 44.42
C ARG A 98 3.21 -14.67 44.00
N LEU A 99 2.50 -15.21 43.02
CA LEU A 99 2.84 -16.49 42.39
C LEU A 99 3.88 -16.30 41.28
N ASP A 100 4.51 -17.40 40.86
CA ASP A 100 5.34 -17.44 39.63
C ASP A 100 4.51 -16.93 38.45
N SER A 101 4.99 -15.87 37.79
CA SER A 101 4.33 -15.21 36.67
C SER A 101 4.98 -15.50 35.33
N ALA A 102 6.08 -16.27 35.29
CA ALA A 102 6.92 -16.40 34.10
C ALA A 102 6.16 -16.97 32.88
N ASP A 103 5.30 -17.98 33.08
CA ASP A 103 4.48 -18.55 32.00
C ASP A 103 3.41 -17.57 31.50
N GLN A 104 2.83 -16.77 32.40
CA GLN A 104 1.80 -15.78 32.09
C GLN A 104 2.41 -14.57 31.39
N GLU A 105 3.63 -14.18 31.74
CA GLU A 105 4.41 -13.16 31.05
C GLU A 105 4.74 -13.59 29.62
N ILE A 106 5.14 -14.85 29.40
CA ILE A 106 5.34 -15.38 28.04
C ILE A 106 4.01 -15.45 27.28
N ALA A 107 2.93 -15.91 27.91
CA ALA A 107 1.61 -15.93 27.28
C ALA A 107 1.13 -14.52 26.92
N LEU A 108 1.44 -13.52 27.75
CA LEU A 108 1.20 -12.10 27.46
C LEU A 108 2.00 -11.65 26.24
N GLN A 109 3.31 -11.93 26.19
CA GLN A 109 4.17 -11.60 25.05
C GLN A 109 3.71 -12.29 23.75
N GLN A 110 3.25 -13.54 23.83
CA GLN A 110 2.67 -14.24 22.68
C GLN A 110 1.35 -13.60 22.23
N ALA A 111 0.51 -13.15 23.16
CA ALA A 111 -0.72 -12.43 22.83
C ALA A 111 -0.42 -11.04 22.24
N GLU A 112 0.60 -10.34 22.72
CA GLU A 112 1.11 -9.08 22.15
C GLU A 112 1.67 -9.29 20.74
N ALA A 113 2.45 -10.35 20.51
CA ALA A 113 2.94 -10.73 19.19
C ALA A 113 1.79 -11.08 18.23
N ALA A 114 0.77 -11.81 18.70
CA ALA A 114 -0.44 -12.11 17.94
C ALA A 114 -1.24 -10.85 17.58
N LEU A 115 -1.34 -9.88 18.50
CA LEU A 115 -1.96 -8.58 18.24
C LEU A 115 -1.15 -7.79 17.20
N SER A 116 0.18 -7.73 17.34
CA SER A 116 1.07 -7.10 16.36
C SER A 116 0.91 -7.73 14.97
N GLN A 117 0.81 -9.06 14.89
CA GLN A 117 0.56 -9.78 13.64
C GLN A 117 -0.82 -9.47 13.04
N ALA A 118 -1.87 -9.41 13.87
CA ALA A 118 -3.21 -9.04 13.42
C ALA A 118 -3.27 -7.58 12.92
N GLN A 119 -2.60 -6.65 13.62
CA GLN A 119 -2.49 -5.25 13.22
C GLN A 119 -1.70 -5.09 11.92
N ALA A 120 -0.59 -5.82 11.76
CA ALA A 120 0.15 -5.88 10.50
C ALA A 120 -0.72 -6.47 9.37
N GLY A 121 -1.57 -7.46 9.69
CA GLY A 121 -2.55 -8.03 8.75
C GLY A 121 -3.60 -7.01 8.30
N LEU A 122 -4.10 -6.20 9.23
CA LEU A 122 -4.99 -5.07 8.94
C LEU A 122 -4.31 -4.02 8.07
N ALA A 123 -3.06 -3.65 8.39
CA ALA A 123 -2.28 -2.71 7.57
C ALA A 123 -2.09 -3.26 6.14
N ALA A 124 -1.82 -4.56 5.97
CA ALA A 124 -1.72 -5.20 4.66
C ALA A 124 -3.06 -5.23 3.91
N ALA A 125 -4.17 -5.49 4.60
CA ALA A 125 -5.51 -5.45 4.01
C ALA A 125 -5.91 -4.02 3.60
N GLN A 126 -5.58 -3.01 4.42
CA GLN A 126 -5.81 -1.59 4.11
C GLN A 126 -4.97 -1.14 2.91
N ALA A 127 -3.69 -1.51 2.87
CA ALA A 127 -2.83 -1.26 1.71
C ALA A 127 -3.35 -1.97 0.44
N GLY A 128 -3.89 -3.18 0.58
CA GLY A 128 -4.57 -3.90 -0.51
C GLY A 128 -5.82 -3.17 -1.01
N ARG A 129 -6.64 -2.61 -0.11
CA ARG A 129 -7.81 -1.80 -0.45
C ARG A 129 -7.41 -0.50 -1.17
N GLU A 130 -6.37 0.18 -0.69
CA GLU A 130 -5.86 1.39 -1.34
C GLU A 130 -5.33 1.08 -2.74
N ALA A 131 -4.57 0.00 -2.91
CA ALA A 131 -4.10 -0.44 -4.22
C ALA A 131 -5.26 -0.79 -5.17
N ALA A 132 -6.30 -1.46 -4.67
CA ALA A 132 -7.51 -1.74 -5.44
C ALA A 132 -8.25 -0.45 -5.83
N ALA A 133 -8.37 0.51 -4.91
CA ALA A 133 -8.98 1.82 -5.17
C ALA A 133 -8.18 2.63 -6.20
N ALA A 134 -6.85 2.64 -6.11
CA ALA A 134 -5.98 3.27 -7.10
C ALA A 134 -6.11 2.59 -8.48
N SER A 135 -6.26 1.27 -8.52
CA SER A 135 -6.50 0.54 -9.78
C SER A 135 -7.85 0.91 -10.42
N ALA A 136 -8.90 1.08 -9.60
CA ALA A 136 -10.22 1.52 -10.06
C ALA A 136 -10.18 2.97 -10.57
N ALA A 137 -9.49 3.87 -9.87
CA ALA A 137 -9.26 5.24 -10.32
C ALA A 137 -8.47 5.31 -11.63
N THR A 138 -7.44 4.47 -11.78
CA THR A 138 -6.67 4.34 -13.02
C THR A 138 -7.55 3.85 -14.17
N ALA A 139 -8.41 2.85 -13.92
CA ALA A 139 -9.33 2.34 -14.92
C ALA A 139 -10.34 3.41 -15.37
N GLU A 140 -10.80 4.27 -14.47
CA GLU A 140 -11.68 5.41 -14.80
C GLU A 140 -10.98 6.46 -15.67
N VAL A 141 -9.73 6.82 -15.36
CA VAL A 141 -8.94 7.72 -16.22
C VAL A 141 -8.67 7.08 -17.58
N ASN A 142 -8.43 5.76 -17.64
CA ASN A 142 -8.27 5.03 -18.90
C ASN A 142 -9.53 5.07 -19.78
N ILE A 143 -10.74 5.09 -19.19
CA ILE A 143 -11.98 5.32 -19.95
C ILE A 143 -11.95 6.71 -20.57
N ARG A 144 -11.64 7.75 -19.79
CA ARG A 144 -11.52 9.12 -20.30
C ARG A 144 -10.45 9.25 -21.39
N ALA A 145 -9.34 8.49 -21.28
CA ALA A 145 -8.29 8.45 -22.30
C ALA A 145 -8.77 7.79 -23.59
N ALA A 146 -9.50 6.67 -23.47
CA ALA A 146 -10.10 5.99 -24.62
C ALA A 146 -11.18 6.86 -25.29
N GLU A 147 -11.98 7.59 -24.51
CA GLU A 147 -12.98 8.55 -25.02
C GLU A 147 -12.31 9.75 -25.71
N ALA A 148 -11.21 10.29 -25.17
CA ALA A 148 -10.43 11.35 -25.83
C ALA A 148 -9.76 10.86 -27.12
N ALA A 149 -9.32 9.59 -27.16
CA ALA A 149 -8.81 8.96 -28.37
C ALA A 149 -9.90 8.74 -29.43
N LEU A 150 -11.10 8.31 -29.01
CA LEU A 150 -12.26 8.20 -29.89
C LEU A 150 -12.69 9.57 -30.44
N ALA A 151 -12.72 10.60 -29.59
CA ALA A 151 -13.03 11.96 -29.99
C ALA A 151 -12.04 12.49 -31.04
N LEU A 152 -10.73 12.26 -30.84
CA LEU A 152 -9.72 12.61 -31.84
C LEU A 152 -9.90 11.83 -33.15
N ALA A 153 -10.24 10.53 -33.08
CA ALA A 153 -10.50 9.72 -34.26
C ALA A 153 -11.76 10.17 -35.02
N GLN A 154 -12.76 10.70 -34.33
CA GLN A 154 -13.99 11.23 -34.92
C GLN A 154 -13.87 12.70 -35.37
N ALA A 155 -12.81 13.41 -34.95
CA ALA A 155 -12.62 14.82 -35.24
C ALA A 155 -12.47 15.04 -36.76
N PRO A 156 -13.26 15.93 -37.37
CA PRO A 156 -13.10 16.27 -38.78
C PRO A 156 -11.77 17.00 -39.00
N PRO A 157 -11.21 16.95 -40.21
CA PRO A 157 -10.04 17.76 -40.55
C PRO A 157 -10.33 19.25 -40.34
N THR A 158 -9.33 19.98 -39.85
CA THR A 158 -9.46 21.43 -39.58
C THR A 158 -9.62 22.22 -40.88
N ALA A 159 -10.24 23.40 -40.80
CA ALA A 159 -10.43 24.27 -41.96
C ALA A 159 -9.08 24.65 -42.60
N GLU A 160 -8.05 24.84 -41.78
CA GLU A 160 -6.69 25.19 -42.20
C GLU A 160 -6.00 24.02 -42.92
N GLN A 161 -6.17 22.78 -42.45
CA GLN A 161 -5.67 21.59 -43.16
C GLN A 161 -6.34 21.43 -44.52
N ILE A 162 -7.66 21.63 -44.59
CA ILE A 162 -8.42 21.60 -45.85
C ILE A 162 -7.91 22.70 -46.78
N ALA A 163 -7.68 23.91 -46.28
CA ALA A 163 -7.17 25.04 -47.06
C ALA A 163 -5.79 24.75 -47.68
N VAL A 164 -4.88 24.12 -46.93
CA VAL A 164 -3.57 23.69 -47.47
C VAL A 164 -3.76 22.68 -48.60
N SER A 165 -4.56 21.63 -48.40
CA SER A 165 -4.82 20.63 -49.43
C SER A 165 -5.50 21.22 -50.67
N GLN A 166 -6.45 22.15 -50.50
CA GLN A 166 -7.08 22.89 -51.60
C GLN A 166 -6.07 23.76 -52.35
N ALA A 167 -5.16 24.43 -51.65
CA ALA A 167 -4.10 25.22 -52.27
C ALA A 167 -3.11 24.36 -53.06
N VAL A 168 -2.82 23.13 -52.62
CA VAL A 168 -2.03 22.16 -53.41
C VAL A 168 -2.77 21.76 -54.70
N VAL A 169 -4.08 21.54 -54.65
CA VAL A 169 -4.89 21.28 -55.85
C VAL A 169 -4.87 22.50 -56.79
N ALA A 170 -4.98 23.71 -56.26
CA ALA A 170 -4.90 24.95 -57.04
C ALA A 170 -3.53 25.12 -57.71
N LEU A 171 -2.44 24.78 -57.03
CA LEU A 171 -1.08 24.77 -57.59
C LEU A 171 -0.94 23.77 -58.74
N ALA A 172 -1.45 22.55 -58.56
CA ALA A 172 -1.43 21.54 -59.61
C ALA A 172 -2.30 21.98 -60.82
N GLN A 173 -3.43 22.66 -60.59
CA GLN A 173 -4.24 23.26 -61.65
C GLN A 173 -3.50 24.41 -62.37
N ALA A 174 -2.72 25.22 -61.65
CA ALA A 174 -1.90 26.26 -62.23
C ALA A 174 -0.80 25.67 -63.14
N GLN A 175 -0.20 24.54 -62.77
CA GLN A 175 0.77 23.82 -63.60
C GLN A 175 0.17 23.32 -64.91
N ILE A 176 -1.10 22.87 -64.91
CA ILE A 176 -1.83 22.54 -66.14
C ILE A 176 -1.97 23.77 -67.04
N SER A 177 -2.34 24.92 -66.47
CA SER A 177 -2.48 26.17 -67.24
C SER A 177 -1.16 26.60 -67.90
N ALA A 178 -0.04 26.43 -67.20
CA ALA A 178 1.29 26.75 -67.72
C ALA A 178 1.79 25.76 -68.78
N ALA A 179 1.53 24.46 -68.58
CA ALA A 179 1.82 23.43 -69.58
C ALA A 179 0.98 23.63 -70.86
N ALA A 180 -0.29 24.01 -70.72
CA ALA A 180 -1.17 24.36 -71.85
C ALA A 180 -0.68 25.60 -72.59
N GLY A 181 -0.21 26.63 -71.87
CA GLY A 181 0.41 27.81 -72.48
C GLY A 181 1.68 27.48 -73.25
N SER A 182 2.53 26.62 -72.69
CA SER A 182 3.77 26.15 -73.35
C SER A 182 3.47 25.31 -74.59
N GLN A 183 2.46 24.43 -74.53
CA GLN A 183 1.99 23.67 -75.69
C GLN A 183 1.42 24.59 -76.78
N ALA A 184 0.64 25.61 -76.41
CA ALA A 184 0.11 26.59 -77.36
C ALA A 184 1.26 27.30 -78.12
N LEU A 185 2.33 27.68 -77.40
CA LEU A 185 3.53 28.24 -78.03
C LEU A 185 4.22 27.25 -78.99
N THR A 186 4.33 25.97 -78.62
CA THR A 186 4.89 24.93 -79.50
C THR A 186 4.05 24.70 -80.76
N LEU A 187 2.72 24.84 -80.68
CA LEU A 187 1.80 24.58 -81.80
C LEU A 187 1.63 25.77 -82.76
N GLU A 188 1.95 27.00 -82.35
CA GLU A 188 1.78 28.21 -83.19
C GLU A 188 2.70 28.25 -84.42
N GLY A 189 3.81 27.50 -84.43
CA GLY A 189 4.68 27.32 -85.59
C GLY A 189 5.38 28.61 -86.08
N ALA A 190 6.00 28.54 -87.25
CA ALA A 190 6.71 29.68 -87.85
C ALA A 190 5.74 30.77 -88.34
N THR A 191 6.09 32.03 -88.08
CA THR A 191 5.31 33.18 -88.54
C THR A 191 5.33 33.31 -90.07
N ALA A 192 4.36 34.03 -90.64
CA ALA A 192 4.34 34.31 -92.09
C ALA A 192 5.63 35.01 -92.56
N GLY A 193 6.18 35.91 -91.74
CA GLY A 193 7.45 36.59 -92.03
C GLY A 193 8.67 35.68 -92.01
N GLU A 194 8.74 34.72 -91.09
CA GLU A 194 9.84 33.75 -91.04
C GLU A 194 9.83 32.80 -92.25
N ARG A 195 8.65 32.36 -92.69
CA ARG A 195 8.50 31.57 -93.91
C ARG A 195 8.92 32.34 -95.15
N LEU A 196 8.41 33.57 -95.30
CA LEU A 196 8.80 34.46 -96.40
C LEU A 196 10.31 34.78 -96.39
N LEU A 197 10.93 34.92 -95.22
CA LEU A 197 12.37 35.13 -95.11
C LEU A 197 13.17 33.90 -95.59
N ALA A 198 12.72 32.69 -95.24
CA ALA A 198 13.33 31.45 -95.71
C ALA A 198 13.14 31.26 -97.23
N GLU A 199 11.96 31.57 -97.77
CA GLU A 199 11.71 31.63 -99.22
C GLU A 199 12.64 32.63 -99.93
N ALA A 200 12.83 33.82 -99.34
CA ALA A 200 13.76 34.83 -99.84
C ALA A 200 15.23 34.34 -99.84
N GLN A 201 15.61 33.46 -98.91
CA GLN A 201 16.95 32.86 -98.85
C GLN A 201 17.13 31.76 -99.89
N ILE A 202 16.09 30.96 -100.17
CA ILE A 202 16.10 29.98 -101.26
C ILE A 202 16.30 30.69 -102.59
N LEU A 203 15.51 31.72 -102.88
CA LEU A 203 15.64 32.53 -104.09
C LEU A 203 17.05 33.14 -104.23
N ALA A 204 17.61 33.64 -103.12
CA ALA A 204 18.98 34.15 -103.10
C ALA A 204 20.04 33.06 -103.39
N ALA A 205 19.87 31.86 -102.84
CA ALA A 205 20.76 30.74 -103.07
C ALA A 205 20.67 30.22 -104.52
N GLN A 206 19.46 30.19 -105.10
CA GLN A 206 19.23 29.86 -106.51
C GLN A 206 19.91 30.87 -107.44
N ALA A 207 19.74 32.17 -107.17
CA ALA A 207 20.37 33.24 -107.93
C ALA A 207 21.90 33.19 -107.87
N ALA A 208 22.49 32.75 -106.75
CA ALA A 208 23.94 32.57 -106.62
C ALA A 208 24.45 31.28 -107.31
N GLN A 209 23.64 30.22 -107.38
CA GLN A 209 24.02 28.96 -108.01
C GLN A 209 24.01 29.04 -109.54
N LYS A 210 23.00 29.70 -110.12
CA LYS A 210 22.78 29.81 -111.56
C LYS A 210 24.01 30.29 -112.36
N PRO A 211 24.71 31.38 -112.00
CA PRO A 211 25.88 31.83 -112.75
C PRO A 211 27.06 30.86 -112.66
N VAL A 212 27.21 30.15 -111.53
CA VAL A 212 28.26 29.13 -111.36
C VAL A 212 27.94 27.88 -112.18
N GLN A 213 26.65 27.52 -112.31
CA GLN A 213 26.19 26.46 -113.20
C GLN A 213 26.43 26.81 -114.66
N ASP A 214 26.06 28.01 -115.09
CA ASP A 214 26.26 28.47 -116.47
C ASP A 214 27.76 28.56 -116.81
N ALA A 215 28.61 28.95 -115.84
CA ALA A 215 30.06 28.92 -115.97
C ALA A 215 30.61 27.50 -116.10
N LEU A 216 30.05 26.53 -115.36
CA LEU A 216 30.43 25.12 -115.45
C LEU A 216 30.04 24.52 -116.80
N ASP A 217 28.80 24.72 -117.24
CA ASP A 217 28.30 24.25 -118.54
C ASP A 217 29.11 24.85 -119.69
N THR A 218 29.51 26.11 -119.57
CA THR A 218 30.38 26.79 -120.53
C THR A 218 31.80 26.20 -120.52
N ALA A 219 32.39 25.96 -119.34
CA ALA A 219 33.71 25.36 -119.20
C ALA A 219 33.77 23.93 -119.76
N ILE A 220 32.72 23.14 -119.57
CA ILE A 220 32.58 21.78 -120.14
C ILE A 220 32.42 21.86 -121.66
N ARG A 221 31.54 22.73 -122.17
CA ARG A 221 31.28 22.90 -123.60
C ARG A 221 32.52 23.37 -124.38
N LEU A 222 33.37 24.18 -123.74
CA LEU A 222 34.59 24.73 -124.32
C LEU A 222 35.83 23.85 -124.08
N GLU A 223 35.68 22.64 -123.54
CA GLU A 223 36.79 21.71 -123.24
C GLU A 223 37.91 22.35 -122.41
N ALA A 224 37.55 23.12 -121.37
CA ALA A 224 38.51 23.81 -120.51
C ALA A 224 39.48 22.83 -119.79
N PRO A 225 40.65 23.30 -119.33
CA PRO A 225 41.57 22.49 -118.54
C PRO A 225 40.89 21.84 -117.32
N GLN A 226 41.19 20.57 -117.05
CA GLN A 226 40.55 19.79 -115.98
C GLN A 226 40.62 20.47 -114.60
N ASN A 227 41.72 21.12 -114.26
CA ASN A 227 41.86 21.87 -113.00
C ASN A 227 40.86 23.03 -112.86
N THR A 228 40.51 23.70 -113.97
CA THR A 228 39.51 24.77 -113.99
C THR A 228 38.09 24.22 -113.85
N ILE A 229 37.81 23.09 -114.52
CA ILE A 229 36.55 22.38 -114.38
C ILE A 229 36.37 21.90 -112.93
N ASP A 230 37.40 21.35 -112.30
CA ASP A 230 37.39 20.91 -110.89
C ASP A 230 37.11 22.07 -109.92
N GLN A 231 37.74 23.24 -110.14
CA GLN A 231 37.51 24.44 -109.31
C GLN A 231 36.09 24.97 -109.43
N ILE A 232 35.53 25.08 -110.64
CA ILE A 232 34.16 25.54 -110.86
C ILE A 232 33.17 24.48 -110.34
N THR A 233 33.48 23.20 -110.50
CA THR A 233 32.68 22.10 -109.94
C THR A 233 32.63 22.19 -108.41
N ALA A 234 33.74 22.47 -107.74
CA ALA A 234 33.77 22.69 -106.30
C ALA A 234 32.90 23.90 -105.88
N GLN A 235 32.96 25.01 -106.62
CA GLN A 235 32.10 26.17 -106.40
C GLN A 235 30.62 25.87 -106.60
N TYR A 236 30.28 25.11 -107.65
CA TYR A 236 28.90 24.67 -107.91
C TYR A 236 28.39 23.76 -106.78
N THR A 237 29.20 22.80 -106.31
CA THR A 237 28.81 21.93 -105.19
C THR A 237 28.61 22.70 -103.89
N ALA A 238 29.40 23.74 -103.63
CA ALA A 238 29.20 24.62 -102.47
C ALA A 238 27.91 25.45 -102.58
N ALA A 239 27.61 26.01 -103.76
CA ALA A 239 26.37 26.73 -104.02
C ALA A 239 25.13 25.82 -103.92
N ALA A 240 25.22 24.60 -104.47
CA ALA A 240 24.18 23.59 -104.37
C ALA A 240 23.94 23.14 -102.91
N ALA A 241 24.99 23.02 -102.10
CA ALA A 241 24.87 22.72 -100.67
C ALA A 241 24.19 23.86 -99.89
N ASN A 242 24.45 25.12 -100.26
CA ASN A 242 23.79 26.28 -99.66
C ASN A 242 22.30 26.33 -100.02
N LEU A 243 21.94 26.04 -101.28
CA LEU A 243 20.54 25.94 -101.70
C LEU A 243 19.83 24.80 -100.95
N ALA A 244 20.43 23.62 -100.90
CA ALA A 244 19.87 22.48 -100.17
C ALA A 244 19.69 22.78 -98.67
N ALA A 245 20.60 23.55 -98.06
CA ALA A 245 20.48 24.00 -96.68
C ALA A 245 19.34 25.01 -96.48
N ALA A 246 19.13 25.94 -97.42
CA ALA A 246 18.01 26.88 -97.39
C ALA A 246 16.65 26.21 -97.60
N GLU A 247 16.59 25.24 -98.53
CA GLU A 247 15.39 24.41 -98.77
C GLU A 247 15.06 23.54 -97.56
N ALA A 248 16.07 22.95 -96.92
CA ALA A 248 15.89 22.22 -95.67
C ALA A 248 15.38 23.14 -94.54
N ALA A 249 15.91 24.37 -94.44
CA ALA A 249 15.46 25.33 -93.44
C ALA A 249 13.99 25.76 -93.62
N LEU A 250 13.53 25.98 -94.86
CA LEU A 250 12.11 26.23 -95.12
C LEU A 250 11.25 25.00 -94.82
N ALA A 251 11.69 23.81 -95.23
CA ALA A 251 10.99 22.56 -94.96
C ALA A 251 10.83 22.29 -93.45
N ASP A 252 11.84 22.63 -92.64
CA ASP A 252 11.78 22.54 -91.18
C ASP A 252 10.77 23.56 -90.58
N LEU A 253 10.71 24.78 -91.12
CA LEU A 253 9.73 25.81 -90.70
C LEU A 253 8.28 25.43 -91.07
N GLU A 254 8.08 24.81 -92.24
CA GLU A 254 6.77 24.34 -92.72
C GLU A 254 6.30 23.06 -92.01
N ALA A 255 7.22 22.16 -91.67
CA ALA A 255 6.92 20.97 -90.88
C ALA A 255 6.43 21.31 -89.46
N GLY A 256 6.80 22.50 -88.96
CA GLY A 256 6.43 22.97 -87.63
C GLY A 256 7.01 22.10 -86.52
N ALA A 257 6.38 22.10 -85.35
CA ALA A 257 6.88 21.32 -84.21
C ALA A 257 6.98 19.82 -84.51
N THR A 258 8.13 19.25 -84.18
CA THR A 258 8.43 17.83 -84.37
C THR A 258 7.44 16.97 -83.58
N THR A 259 7.26 15.71 -84.01
CA THR A 259 6.43 14.76 -83.25
C THR A 259 6.93 14.62 -81.81
N ALA A 260 8.26 14.64 -81.60
CA ALA A 260 8.86 14.57 -80.27
C ALA A 260 8.47 15.76 -79.39
N GLU A 261 8.49 16.99 -79.91
CA GLU A 261 8.09 18.20 -79.18
C GLU A 261 6.60 18.23 -78.87
N ARG A 262 5.75 17.84 -79.83
CA ARG A 262 4.29 17.74 -79.62
C ARG A 262 3.96 16.68 -78.58
N THR A 263 4.64 15.53 -78.61
CA THR A 263 4.51 14.49 -77.59
C THR A 263 5.04 14.95 -76.24
N ALA A 264 6.17 15.66 -76.19
CA ALA A 264 6.70 16.21 -74.95
C ALA A 264 5.75 17.24 -74.30
N ALA A 265 5.17 18.14 -75.10
CA ALA A 265 4.18 19.11 -74.63
C ALA A 265 2.88 18.44 -74.17
N ALA A 266 2.38 17.43 -74.90
CA ALA A 266 1.24 16.63 -74.48
C ALA A 266 1.52 15.85 -73.18
N ASN A 267 2.72 15.27 -73.05
CA ASN A 267 3.15 14.56 -71.85
C ASN A 267 3.27 15.50 -70.64
N ALA A 268 3.71 16.75 -70.84
CA ALA A 268 3.76 17.74 -69.77
C ALA A 268 2.36 18.05 -69.20
N ILE A 269 1.35 18.19 -70.06
CA ILE A 269 -0.05 18.37 -69.62
C ILE A 269 -0.56 17.12 -68.91
N SER A 270 -0.32 15.94 -69.48
CA SER A 270 -0.74 14.67 -68.84
C SER A 270 -0.11 14.49 -67.46
N THR A 271 1.17 14.85 -67.31
CA THR A 271 1.87 14.82 -66.01
C THR A 271 1.26 15.79 -65.01
N ALA A 272 0.98 17.03 -65.41
CA ALA A 272 0.32 18.02 -64.56
C ALA A 272 -1.12 17.59 -64.18
N GLN A 273 -1.86 16.97 -65.11
CA GLN A 273 -3.18 16.39 -64.84
C GLN A 273 -3.11 15.27 -63.80
N ALA A 274 -2.14 14.36 -63.92
CA ALA A 274 -1.92 13.29 -62.95
C ALA A 274 -1.57 13.83 -61.55
N GLN A 275 -0.77 14.90 -61.47
CA GLN A 275 -0.47 15.57 -60.20
C GLN A 275 -1.72 16.19 -59.55
N ARG A 276 -2.60 16.81 -60.34
CA ARG A 276 -3.86 17.37 -59.85
C ARG A 276 -4.85 16.27 -59.45
N ASP A 277 -4.92 15.14 -60.18
CA ASP A 277 -5.73 13.96 -59.76
C ASP A 277 -5.23 13.41 -58.42
N ALA A 278 -3.91 13.27 -58.27
CA ALA A 278 -3.32 12.81 -57.02
C ALA A 278 -3.61 13.77 -55.86
N ALA A 279 -3.50 15.09 -56.08
CA ALA A 279 -3.85 16.08 -55.09
C ALA A 279 -5.36 16.08 -54.73
N GLN A 280 -6.24 15.89 -55.72
CA GLN A 280 -7.69 15.75 -55.49
C GLN A 280 -8.05 14.48 -54.74
N ALA A 281 -7.38 13.37 -55.04
CA ALA A 281 -7.54 12.12 -54.30
C ALA A 281 -7.07 12.25 -52.85
N GLN A 282 -5.99 13.00 -52.62
CA GLN A 282 -5.51 13.30 -51.27
C GLN A 282 -6.51 14.18 -50.49
N LEU A 283 -7.09 15.20 -51.14
CA LEU A 283 -8.11 16.06 -50.54
C LEU A 283 -9.41 15.28 -50.24
N SER A 284 -9.85 14.41 -51.16
CA SER A 284 -11.06 13.60 -50.93
C SER A 284 -10.83 12.58 -49.81
N LEU A 285 -9.63 12.01 -49.71
CA LEU A 285 -9.24 11.17 -48.57
C LEU A 285 -9.26 11.93 -47.25
N LEU A 286 -8.76 13.17 -47.23
CA LEU A 286 -8.81 14.04 -46.04
C LEU A 286 -10.26 14.36 -45.65
N LEU A 287 -11.10 14.76 -46.61
CA LEU A 287 -12.52 15.09 -46.38
C LEU A 287 -13.36 13.88 -45.96
N ALA A 288 -13.00 12.67 -46.40
CA ALA A 288 -13.64 11.43 -45.96
C ALA A 288 -13.41 11.14 -44.46
N GLY A 289 -12.42 11.78 -43.84
CA GLY A 289 -12.12 11.64 -42.42
C GLY A 289 -11.64 10.24 -42.03
N ALA A 290 -11.79 9.88 -40.75
CA ALA A 290 -11.44 8.56 -40.28
C ALA A 290 -12.35 7.47 -40.88
N ARG A 291 -11.75 6.31 -41.17
CA ARG A 291 -12.51 5.17 -41.70
C ARG A 291 -13.44 4.62 -40.61
N PRO A 292 -14.64 4.12 -40.97
CA PRO A 292 -15.56 3.48 -40.01
C PRO A 292 -14.90 2.36 -39.19
N GLU A 293 -13.97 1.62 -39.81
CA GLU A 293 -13.17 0.58 -39.14
C GLU A 293 -12.31 1.14 -37.99
N GLN A 294 -11.72 2.32 -38.16
CA GLN A 294 -10.90 2.96 -37.12
C GLN A 294 -11.74 3.46 -35.96
N ILE A 295 -12.92 4.01 -36.24
CA ILE A 295 -13.89 4.45 -35.23
C ILE A 295 -14.38 3.23 -34.44
N ALA A 296 -14.72 2.12 -35.11
CA ALA A 296 -15.12 0.88 -34.44
C ALA A 296 -14.01 0.33 -33.54
N ILE A 297 -12.74 0.38 -33.95
CA ILE A 297 -11.61 -0.01 -33.08
C ILE A 297 -11.55 0.88 -31.84
N ALA A 298 -11.71 2.19 -31.97
CA ALA A 298 -11.72 3.12 -30.84
C ALA A 298 -12.93 2.89 -29.90
N GLU A 299 -14.13 2.62 -30.44
CA GLU A 299 -15.32 2.26 -29.65
C GLU A 299 -15.14 0.94 -28.88
N THR A 300 -14.51 -0.06 -29.50
CA THR A 300 -14.19 -1.31 -28.81
C THR A 300 -13.15 -1.09 -27.70
N ALA A 301 -12.24 -0.12 -27.85
CA ALA A 301 -11.29 0.24 -26.81
C ALA A 301 -12.00 0.85 -25.59
N VAL A 302 -12.96 1.76 -25.79
CA VAL A 302 -13.81 2.32 -24.70
C VAL A 302 -14.57 1.20 -23.98
N THR A 303 -15.18 0.29 -24.74
CA THR A 303 -15.92 -0.86 -24.17
C THR A 303 -15.00 -1.76 -23.33
N ARG A 304 -13.76 -2.00 -23.78
CA ARG A 304 -12.76 -2.76 -23.03
C ARG A 304 -12.36 -2.06 -21.74
N THR A 305 -12.20 -0.74 -21.75
CA THR A 305 -11.87 0.03 -20.54
C THR A 305 -13.02 0.04 -19.52
N ILE A 306 -14.28 0.08 -19.97
CA ILE A 306 -15.45 -0.04 -19.08
C ILE A 306 -15.49 -1.42 -18.40
N ALA A 307 -15.23 -2.49 -19.16
CA ALA A 307 -15.14 -3.84 -18.59
C ALA A 307 -14.00 -3.95 -17.57
N ALA A 308 -12.83 -3.36 -17.85
CA ALA A 308 -11.71 -3.31 -16.92
C ALA A 308 -12.02 -2.52 -15.64
N LYS A 309 -12.77 -1.42 -15.72
CA LYS A 309 -13.26 -0.70 -14.54
C LYS A 309 -14.17 -1.58 -13.68
N MET A 310 -15.10 -2.31 -14.29
CA MET A 310 -15.99 -3.21 -13.56
C MET A 310 -15.21 -4.31 -12.83
N GLU A 311 -14.16 -4.87 -13.44
CA GLU A 311 -13.27 -5.83 -12.77
C GLU A 311 -12.51 -5.19 -11.60
N ALA A 312 -12.01 -3.96 -11.77
CA ALA A 312 -11.35 -3.22 -10.69
C ALA A 312 -12.30 -2.89 -9.52
N ASP A 313 -13.56 -2.53 -9.80
CA ASP A 313 -14.59 -2.28 -8.78
C ASP A 313 -14.91 -3.56 -7.97
N ILE A 314 -14.97 -4.72 -8.64
CA ILE A 314 -15.12 -6.03 -7.97
C ILE A 314 -13.89 -6.30 -7.07
N GLY A 315 -12.69 -6.01 -7.55
CA GLY A 315 -11.46 -6.13 -6.77
C GLY A 315 -11.47 -5.24 -5.53
N LEU A 316 -11.96 -4.00 -5.63
CA LEU A 316 -12.13 -3.10 -4.50
C LEU A 316 -13.10 -3.65 -3.46
N GLN A 317 -14.25 -4.17 -3.89
CA GLN A 317 -15.22 -4.80 -2.99
C GLN A 317 -14.60 -5.99 -2.23
N GLN A 318 -13.81 -6.83 -2.91
CA GLN A 318 -13.10 -7.94 -2.27
C GLN A 318 -12.10 -7.43 -1.24
N ALA A 319 -11.34 -6.38 -1.55
CA ALA A 319 -10.39 -5.78 -0.62
C ALA A 319 -11.08 -5.16 0.62
N GLU A 320 -12.26 -4.55 0.48
CA GLU A 320 -13.06 -4.05 1.61
C GLU A 320 -13.52 -5.19 2.54
N THR A 321 -13.92 -6.34 1.96
CA THR A 321 -14.26 -7.51 2.78
C THR A 321 -13.03 -8.06 3.51
N ALA A 322 -11.84 -8.00 2.90
CA ALA A 322 -10.59 -8.40 3.54
C ALA A 322 -10.22 -7.46 4.71
N VAL A 323 -10.42 -6.14 4.58
CA VAL A 323 -10.26 -5.20 5.71
C VAL A 323 -11.19 -5.54 6.86
N THR A 324 -12.45 -5.86 6.56
CA THR A 324 -13.43 -6.25 7.59
C THR A 324 -13.02 -7.53 8.32
N GLN A 325 -12.50 -8.53 7.59
CA GLN A 325 -11.97 -9.77 8.17
C GLN A 325 -10.72 -9.50 9.03
N ALA A 326 -9.80 -8.65 8.56
CA ALA A 326 -8.61 -8.30 9.31
C ALA A 326 -8.95 -7.50 10.59
N GLN A 327 -9.95 -6.61 10.53
CA GLN A 327 -10.43 -5.90 11.71
C GLN A 327 -11.01 -6.87 12.76
N ALA A 328 -11.77 -7.88 12.32
CA ALA A 328 -12.26 -8.92 13.22
C ALA A 328 -11.12 -9.73 13.86
N ALA A 329 -10.04 -9.99 13.11
CA ALA A 329 -8.84 -10.65 13.64
C ALA A 329 -8.12 -9.78 14.69
N VAL A 330 -8.05 -8.45 14.50
CA VAL A 330 -7.52 -7.53 15.52
C VAL A 330 -8.36 -7.58 16.79
N THR A 331 -9.69 -7.47 16.68
CA THR A 331 -10.58 -7.56 17.86
C THR A 331 -10.45 -8.92 18.57
N GLN A 332 -10.24 -10.01 17.83
CA GLN A 332 -9.96 -11.32 18.42
C GLN A 332 -8.62 -11.32 19.18
N ALA A 333 -7.57 -10.74 18.62
CA ALA A 333 -6.26 -10.67 19.26
C ALA A 333 -6.26 -9.75 20.49
N GLU A 334 -6.99 -8.64 20.46
CA GLU A 334 -7.20 -7.76 21.62
C GLU A 334 -7.90 -8.50 22.78
N ALA A 335 -8.88 -9.34 22.46
CA ALA A 335 -9.55 -10.18 23.46
C ALA A 335 -8.60 -11.23 24.07
N LEU A 336 -7.69 -11.80 23.26
CA LEU A 336 -6.65 -12.71 23.77
C LEU A 336 -5.64 -11.98 24.66
N LEU A 337 -5.24 -10.76 24.29
CA LEU A 337 -4.36 -9.92 25.10
C LEU A 337 -5.00 -9.58 26.45
N ALA A 338 -6.26 -9.13 26.43
CA ALA A 338 -6.99 -8.84 27.66
C ALA A 338 -7.12 -10.08 28.57
N ALA A 339 -7.37 -11.26 27.99
CA ALA A 339 -7.41 -12.51 28.74
C ALA A 339 -6.04 -12.87 29.34
N ALA A 340 -4.94 -12.66 28.62
CA ALA A 340 -3.59 -12.89 29.12
C ALA A 340 -3.19 -11.90 30.23
N GLN A 341 -3.56 -10.63 30.10
CA GLN A 341 -3.35 -9.60 31.13
C GLN A 341 -4.11 -9.92 32.42
N GLU A 342 -5.37 -10.34 32.29
CA GLU A 342 -6.17 -10.76 33.43
C GLU A 342 -5.59 -12.01 34.10
N ALA A 343 -5.14 -12.99 33.32
CA ALA A 343 -4.45 -14.17 33.86
C ALA A 343 -3.15 -13.82 34.60
N LEU A 344 -2.42 -12.79 34.16
CA LEU A 344 -1.25 -12.25 34.87
C LEU A 344 -1.65 -11.49 36.14
N ALA A 345 -2.70 -10.67 36.10
CA ALA A 345 -3.20 -9.95 37.26
C ALA A 345 -3.62 -10.90 38.39
N GLN A 346 -4.22 -12.03 38.03
CA GLN A 346 -4.62 -13.11 38.96
C GLN A 346 -3.45 -13.87 39.60
N ARG A 347 -2.20 -13.61 39.19
CA ARG A 347 -1.00 -14.14 39.87
C ARG A 347 -0.65 -13.41 41.16
N THR A 348 -1.30 -12.28 41.44
CA THR A 348 -1.11 -11.54 42.69
C THR A 348 -2.40 -11.55 43.51
N LEU A 349 -2.36 -12.16 44.69
CA LEU A 349 -3.45 -12.10 45.65
C LEU A 349 -3.45 -10.71 46.31
N ARG A 350 -4.57 -9.98 46.24
CA ARG A 350 -4.70 -8.63 46.81
C ARG A 350 -5.79 -8.57 47.88
N ALA A 351 -5.61 -7.68 48.86
CA ALA A 351 -6.57 -7.48 49.94
C ALA A 351 -7.86 -6.78 49.44
N PRO A 352 -9.07 -7.34 49.66
CA PRO A 352 -10.32 -6.72 49.23
C PRO A 352 -10.78 -5.55 50.12
N PHE A 353 -10.28 -5.44 51.35
CA PHE A 353 -10.55 -4.33 52.28
C PHE A 353 -9.38 -4.14 53.27
N ALA A 354 -9.39 -3.04 54.03
CA ALA A 354 -8.38 -2.79 55.05
C ALA A 354 -8.57 -3.74 56.24
N GLY A 355 -7.53 -4.46 56.63
CA GLY A 355 -7.59 -5.43 57.73
C GLY A 355 -6.21 -5.94 58.12
N THR A 356 -6.17 -6.86 59.07
CA THR A 356 -4.98 -7.60 59.49
C THR A 356 -5.07 -9.03 58.96
N ILE A 357 -3.95 -9.56 58.47
CA ILE A 357 -3.85 -10.96 58.06
C ILE A 357 -3.89 -11.82 59.31
N ALA A 358 -5.01 -12.50 59.52
CA ALA A 358 -5.29 -13.28 60.71
C ALA A 358 -4.76 -14.72 60.64
N ARG A 359 -4.56 -15.23 59.41
CA ARG A 359 -3.93 -16.51 59.12
C ARG A 359 -3.32 -16.51 57.72
N LEU A 360 -2.11 -17.03 57.57
CA LEU A 360 -1.42 -17.22 56.28
C LEU A 360 -0.98 -18.68 56.12
N ASP A 361 -1.73 -19.45 55.33
CA ASP A 361 -1.52 -20.89 55.12
C ASP A 361 -0.67 -21.18 53.84
N ALA A 362 0.31 -20.34 53.53
CA ALA A 362 1.22 -20.54 52.38
C ALA A 362 2.68 -20.28 52.73
N GLU A 363 3.56 -21.17 52.25
CA GLU A 363 5.01 -21.07 52.42
C GLU A 363 5.73 -20.67 51.12
N LEU A 364 6.91 -20.06 51.25
CA LEU A 364 7.74 -19.65 50.10
C LEU A 364 8.24 -20.87 49.31
N GLY A 365 7.93 -20.94 48.02
CA GLY A 365 8.25 -22.07 47.14
C GLY A 365 7.21 -23.21 47.17
N GLU A 366 6.11 -23.07 47.91
CA GLU A 366 5.00 -24.02 47.88
C GLU A 366 4.12 -23.82 46.64
N VAL A 367 3.59 -24.92 46.09
CA VAL A 367 2.61 -24.86 45.00
C VAL A 367 1.20 -24.87 45.58
N VAL A 368 0.53 -23.72 45.49
CA VAL A 368 -0.85 -23.54 45.94
C VAL A 368 -1.84 -23.85 44.81
N THR A 369 -2.96 -24.48 45.16
CA THR A 369 -4.01 -24.84 44.19
C THR A 369 -5.15 -23.84 44.18
N ALA A 370 -5.75 -23.62 43.00
CA ALA A 370 -6.88 -22.72 42.86
C ALA A 370 -8.08 -23.12 43.74
N GLY A 371 -8.71 -22.12 44.37
CA GLY A 371 -9.95 -22.27 45.13
C GLY A 371 -9.79 -22.71 46.59
N ILE A 372 -8.61 -23.18 47.02
CA ILE A 372 -8.33 -23.42 48.44
C ILE A 372 -8.01 -22.07 49.10
N PRO A 373 -8.67 -21.71 50.22
CA PRO A 373 -8.31 -20.53 51.00
C PRO A 373 -6.87 -20.58 51.48
N VAL A 374 -6.11 -19.52 51.23
CA VAL A 374 -4.69 -19.40 51.62
C VAL A 374 -4.47 -18.29 52.64
N VAL A 375 -5.31 -17.24 52.60
CA VAL A 375 -5.19 -16.09 53.52
C VAL A 375 -6.53 -15.83 54.17
N THR A 376 -6.55 -15.65 55.48
CA THR A 376 -7.71 -15.15 56.20
C THR A 376 -7.46 -13.70 56.61
N LEU A 377 -8.24 -12.77 56.04
CA LEU A 377 -8.14 -11.34 56.32
C LEU A 377 -9.30 -10.91 57.22
N ALA A 378 -8.99 -10.24 58.33
CA ALA A 378 -9.98 -9.80 59.31
C ALA A 378 -9.76 -8.34 59.73
N ASP A 379 -10.83 -7.61 60.00
CA ASP A 379 -10.76 -6.28 60.64
C ASP A 379 -10.99 -6.39 62.15
N PHE A 380 -9.91 -6.33 62.94
CA PHE A 380 -9.94 -6.42 64.40
C PHE A 380 -10.25 -5.10 65.13
N ASN A 381 -10.56 -4.00 64.41
CA ASN A 381 -10.91 -2.73 65.06
C ASN A 381 -12.30 -2.76 65.72
N GLN A 382 -13.15 -3.70 65.31
CA GLN A 382 -14.51 -3.84 65.82
C GLN A 382 -14.86 -5.32 65.91
N TRP A 383 -15.30 -5.73 67.10
CA TRP A 383 -15.67 -7.11 67.40
C TRP A 383 -17.18 -7.30 67.37
N LEU A 384 -17.58 -8.51 67.01
CA LEU A 384 -18.95 -8.97 66.96
C LEU A 384 -19.03 -10.30 67.71
N VAL A 385 -20.10 -10.54 68.46
CA VAL A 385 -20.45 -11.88 68.93
C VAL A 385 -21.49 -12.47 67.98
N GLU A 386 -21.21 -13.66 67.43
CA GLU A 386 -22.17 -14.48 66.70
C GLU A 386 -22.73 -15.55 67.64
N THR A 387 -24.02 -15.47 67.98
CA THR A 387 -24.67 -16.45 68.87
C THR A 387 -24.86 -17.79 68.17
N THR A 388 -24.69 -18.89 68.90
CA THR A 388 -24.74 -20.26 68.37
C THR A 388 -25.95 -21.07 68.83
N ASP A 389 -26.58 -20.68 69.95
CA ASP A 389 -27.57 -21.47 70.69
C ASP A 389 -28.95 -20.80 70.85
N LEU A 390 -29.16 -19.60 70.27
CA LEU A 390 -30.44 -18.90 70.36
C LEU A 390 -31.54 -19.61 69.56
N THR A 391 -32.59 -20.07 70.26
CA THR A 391 -33.73 -20.78 69.67
C THR A 391 -34.78 -19.82 69.08
N GLU A 392 -35.67 -20.34 68.22
CA GLU A 392 -36.82 -19.59 67.67
C GLU A 392 -37.67 -18.92 68.76
N GLN A 393 -37.80 -19.53 69.94
CA GLN A 393 -38.63 -19.00 71.02
C GLN A 393 -37.98 -17.79 71.70
N ASP A 394 -36.66 -17.80 71.85
CA ASP A 394 -35.89 -16.76 72.56
C ASP A 394 -35.62 -15.55 71.67
N VAL A 395 -35.48 -15.76 70.35
CA VAL A 395 -35.19 -14.67 69.40
C VAL A 395 -36.35 -13.68 69.25
N VAL A 396 -37.59 -14.11 69.50
CA VAL A 396 -38.79 -13.25 69.40
C VAL A 396 -38.79 -12.12 70.44
N ALA A 397 -38.14 -12.32 71.57
CA ALA A 397 -38.06 -11.34 72.65
C ALA A 397 -36.96 -10.28 72.43
N ILE A 398 -36.11 -10.44 71.42
CA ILE A 398 -34.95 -9.60 71.14
C ILE A 398 -35.28 -8.62 70.01
N ALA A 399 -34.95 -7.35 70.18
CA ALA A 399 -35.08 -6.33 69.13
C ALA A 399 -33.71 -5.84 68.65
N ASP A 400 -33.60 -5.47 67.38
CA ASP A 400 -32.43 -4.77 66.85
C ASP A 400 -32.17 -3.50 67.68
N GLY A 401 -30.92 -3.32 68.12
CA GLY A 401 -30.50 -2.22 68.99
C GLY A 401 -30.67 -2.46 70.50
N SER A 402 -31.05 -3.66 70.95
CA SER A 402 -31.10 -3.98 72.38
C SER A 402 -29.71 -3.95 73.02
N ASP A 403 -29.62 -3.37 74.22
CA ASP A 403 -28.39 -3.39 75.02
C ASP A 403 -28.18 -4.78 75.63
N THR A 404 -26.95 -5.27 75.57
CA THR A 404 -26.56 -6.62 75.97
C THR A 404 -25.31 -6.58 76.81
N ALA A 405 -25.29 -7.33 77.91
CA ALA A 405 -24.06 -7.54 78.68
C ALA A 405 -23.38 -8.79 78.13
N VAL A 406 -22.16 -8.64 77.64
CA VAL A 406 -21.34 -9.71 77.07
C VAL A 406 -20.20 -10.01 78.03
N SER A 407 -20.14 -11.24 78.52
CA SER A 407 -19.02 -11.75 79.32
C SER A 407 -18.26 -12.76 78.48
N ILE A 408 -16.98 -12.51 78.24
CA ILE A 408 -16.10 -13.46 77.55
C ILE A 408 -15.61 -14.46 78.59
N ASP A 409 -15.71 -15.76 78.30
CA ASP A 409 -15.40 -16.82 79.25
C ASP A 409 -13.94 -16.75 79.72
N ALA A 410 -13.05 -16.43 78.77
CA ALA A 410 -11.63 -16.25 79.04
C ALA A 410 -11.28 -14.92 79.76
N LEU A 411 -12.20 -13.95 79.80
CA LEU A 411 -12.04 -12.65 80.50
C LEU A 411 -13.23 -12.34 81.43
N PRO A 412 -13.49 -13.17 82.46
CA PRO A 412 -14.69 -13.05 83.29
C PRO A 412 -14.67 -11.79 84.18
N ALA A 413 -13.51 -11.14 84.34
CA ALA A 413 -13.34 -9.92 85.12
C ALA A 413 -13.70 -8.62 84.37
N HIS A 414 -13.93 -8.68 83.05
CA HIS A 414 -14.14 -7.52 82.18
C HIS A 414 -15.44 -7.64 81.36
N PRO A 415 -16.62 -7.48 81.98
CA PRO A 415 -17.88 -7.52 81.24
C PRO A 415 -18.01 -6.33 80.28
N LEU A 416 -18.36 -6.63 79.03
CA LEU A 416 -18.52 -5.67 77.95
C LEU A 416 -19.99 -5.33 77.72
N MET A 417 -20.28 -4.10 77.31
CA MET A 417 -21.62 -3.71 76.87
C MET A 417 -21.66 -3.75 75.33
N GLY A 418 -22.50 -4.62 74.78
CA GLY A 418 -22.73 -4.76 73.34
C GLY A 418 -24.14 -4.34 72.94
N THR A 419 -24.35 -4.08 71.65
CA THR A 419 -25.69 -3.83 71.09
C THR A 419 -26.03 -4.83 70.00
N VAL A 420 -27.27 -5.32 69.99
CA VAL A 420 -27.76 -6.21 68.93
C VAL A 420 -27.76 -5.45 67.60
N ARG A 421 -26.97 -5.91 66.64
CA ARG A 421 -26.82 -5.27 65.32
C ARG A 421 -27.86 -5.78 64.33
N ASP A 422 -28.01 -7.10 64.25
CA ASP A 422 -28.89 -7.76 63.29
C ASP A 422 -29.20 -9.19 63.77
N ILE A 423 -30.46 -9.58 63.58
CA ILE A 423 -30.95 -10.93 63.80
C ILE A 423 -31.12 -11.60 62.44
N ALA A 424 -30.43 -12.74 62.22
CA ALA A 424 -30.50 -13.45 60.95
C ALA A 424 -31.95 -13.81 60.59
N ARG A 425 -32.39 -13.46 59.38
CA ARG A 425 -33.79 -13.73 58.94
C ARG A 425 -34.00 -15.16 58.44
N ILE A 426 -32.93 -15.93 58.34
CA ILE A 426 -32.92 -17.33 57.91
C ILE A 426 -32.48 -18.15 59.12
N ALA A 427 -33.27 -19.17 59.47
CA ALA A 427 -32.95 -20.06 60.58
C ALA A 427 -31.80 -21.03 60.21
N GLY A 428 -30.90 -21.26 61.16
CA GLY A 428 -29.92 -22.34 61.13
C GLY A 428 -30.46 -23.61 61.78
N LEU A 429 -29.80 -24.74 61.52
CA LEU A 429 -29.98 -25.98 62.28
C LEU A 429 -28.68 -26.27 63.02
N THR A 430 -28.68 -26.08 64.34
CA THR A 430 -27.58 -26.50 65.21
C THR A 430 -28.08 -27.69 66.02
N GLN A 431 -27.44 -28.86 65.86
CA GLN A 431 -27.80 -30.11 66.56
C GLN A 431 -29.29 -30.54 66.49
N GLY A 432 -30.01 -30.19 65.42
CA GLY A 432 -31.41 -30.58 65.22
C GLY A 432 -32.44 -29.60 65.80
N GLU A 433 -32.00 -28.51 66.42
CA GLU A 433 -32.86 -27.39 66.84
C GLU A 433 -32.76 -26.21 65.87
N VAL A 434 -33.87 -25.49 65.72
CA VAL A 434 -33.99 -24.31 64.85
C VAL A 434 -33.42 -23.11 65.60
N THR A 435 -32.25 -22.64 65.18
CA THR A 435 -31.53 -21.54 65.82
C THR A 435 -31.47 -20.30 64.93
N TYR A 436 -31.46 -19.12 65.55
CA TYR A 436 -31.34 -17.85 64.85
C TYR A 436 -30.04 -17.17 65.27
N ARG A 437 -29.15 -16.91 64.31
CA ARG A 437 -27.88 -16.23 64.58
C ARG A 437 -28.14 -14.74 64.85
N VAL A 438 -27.89 -14.30 66.07
CA VAL A 438 -27.92 -12.90 66.46
C VAL A 438 -26.49 -12.38 66.45
N ARG A 439 -26.30 -11.22 65.82
CA ARG A 439 -25.00 -10.55 65.70
C ARG A 439 -24.97 -9.34 66.62
N ILE A 440 -24.06 -9.32 67.58
CA ILE A 440 -23.98 -8.29 68.63
C ILE A 440 -22.68 -7.53 68.49
N THR A 441 -22.74 -6.21 68.27
CA THR A 441 -21.54 -5.38 68.12
C THR A 441 -21.00 -4.94 69.47
N LEU A 442 -19.66 -5.03 69.64
CA LEU A 442 -18.95 -4.62 70.85
C LEU A 442 -18.18 -3.30 70.58
N PRO A 443 -18.72 -2.13 70.98
CA PRO A 443 -18.10 -0.83 70.71
C PRO A 443 -16.90 -0.49 71.60
N ASP A 444 -16.82 -1.03 72.83
CA ASP A 444 -15.77 -0.70 73.81
C ASP A 444 -14.86 -1.89 74.07
N THR A 445 -13.94 -2.15 73.15
CA THR A 445 -13.02 -3.31 73.17
C THR A 445 -11.54 -2.89 73.15
N ALA A 446 -11.27 -1.59 73.29
CA ALA A 446 -9.93 -1.05 73.16
C ALA A 446 -9.04 -1.48 74.35
N GLY A 447 -7.97 -2.23 74.05
CA GLY A 447 -6.98 -2.65 75.04
C GLY A 447 -7.24 -4.00 75.71
N LEU A 448 -8.25 -4.75 75.26
CA LEU A 448 -8.47 -6.14 75.69
C LEU A 448 -7.82 -7.12 74.70
N PRO A 449 -7.17 -8.21 75.17
CA PRO A 449 -6.54 -9.22 74.31
C PRO A 449 -7.58 -10.17 73.70
N LEU A 450 -8.51 -9.65 72.89
CA LEU A 450 -9.55 -10.42 72.23
C LEU A 450 -9.01 -11.19 71.02
N ARG A 451 -9.42 -12.45 70.86
CA ARG A 451 -9.05 -13.31 69.71
C ARG A 451 -10.28 -13.88 69.02
N TRP A 452 -10.16 -14.18 67.73
CA TRP A 452 -11.26 -14.74 66.96
C TRP A 452 -11.48 -16.19 67.35
N GLY A 453 -12.70 -16.47 67.82
CA GLY A 453 -13.17 -17.79 68.23
C GLY A 453 -13.49 -17.84 69.70
N MET A 454 -13.15 -16.80 70.48
CA MET A 454 -13.42 -16.73 71.90
C MET A 454 -14.90 -16.89 72.22
N THR A 455 -15.22 -17.67 73.23
CA THR A 455 -16.56 -17.97 73.69
C THR A 455 -17.05 -16.82 74.56
N ALA A 456 -18.24 -16.32 74.23
CA ALA A 456 -18.88 -15.23 74.95
C ALA A 456 -20.30 -15.62 75.36
N PHE A 457 -20.60 -15.38 76.63
CA PHE A 457 -21.93 -15.44 77.18
C PHE A 457 -22.57 -14.08 77.08
N VAL A 458 -23.75 -14.03 76.47
CA VAL A 458 -24.47 -12.79 76.21
C VAL A 458 -25.79 -12.80 76.97
N ASP A 459 -25.96 -11.84 77.87
CA ASP A 459 -27.22 -11.53 78.52
C ASP A 459 -27.91 -10.36 77.82
N ILE A 460 -28.98 -10.65 77.09
CA ILE A 460 -29.75 -9.66 76.33
C ILE A 460 -30.87 -9.11 77.20
N ALA A 461 -30.85 -7.80 77.46
CA ALA A 461 -31.83 -7.15 78.32
C ALA A 461 -33.12 -6.84 77.56
N THR A 462 -34.27 -7.26 78.11
CA THR A 462 -35.59 -6.90 77.57
C THR A 462 -36.19 -5.75 78.38
N THR A 463 -36.06 -4.52 77.86
CA THR A 463 -36.61 -3.22 78.35
C THR A 463 -35.93 -2.57 79.58
N ALA A 464 -35.60 -1.28 79.40
CA ALA A 464 -34.83 -0.33 80.21
C ALA A 464 -34.96 -0.32 81.77
N ALA A 465 -33.82 -0.48 82.46
CA ALA A 465 -33.39 0.29 83.66
C ALA A 465 -31.96 -0.10 84.13
N ALA A 466 -31.12 0.90 84.44
CA ALA A 466 -29.74 0.80 84.97
C ALA A 466 -29.69 1.05 86.51
N PRO A 467 -28.51 1.07 87.17
CA PRO A 467 -27.42 0.09 87.23
C PRO A 467 -27.22 -0.44 88.68
N GLY A 468 -26.57 -1.59 88.84
CA GLY A 468 -26.29 -2.14 90.18
C GLY A 468 -25.22 -3.22 90.17
N ALA A 469 -23.95 -2.80 90.25
CA ALA A 469 -22.82 -3.66 90.53
C ALA A 469 -22.89 -4.22 91.96
N SER A 470 -22.58 -5.51 92.12
CA SER A 470 -21.98 -5.99 93.37
C SER A 470 -21.02 -7.15 93.11
N ILE A 471 -19.89 -7.03 93.78
CA ILE A 471 -18.63 -7.74 93.63
C ILE A 471 -18.70 -9.11 94.33
N ARG A 472 -18.08 -10.14 93.75
CA ARG A 472 -17.36 -11.14 94.52
C ARG A 472 -15.95 -11.27 93.97
N GLN A 473 -15.00 -10.79 94.78
CA GLN A 473 -13.58 -11.09 94.65
C GLN A 473 -13.38 -12.59 94.93
N ASN A 474 -12.70 -13.27 94.01
CA ASN A 474 -11.91 -14.43 94.37
C ASN A 474 -10.50 -14.22 93.83
N THR A 475 -9.63 -13.81 94.75
CA THR A 475 -8.17 -13.83 94.64
C THR A 475 -7.68 -15.27 94.59
N ALA A 476 -7.05 -15.67 93.49
CA ALA A 476 -6.02 -16.69 93.48
C ALA A 476 -5.09 -16.40 92.30
N LEU A 477 -4.07 -15.58 92.55
CA LEU A 477 -2.83 -15.62 91.81
C LEU A 477 -2.19 -16.98 92.09
N ALA A 478 -2.34 -17.90 91.17
CA ALA A 478 -1.35 -18.93 90.96
C ALA A 478 -0.66 -18.55 89.64
N ASN A 479 0.66 -18.39 89.67
CA ASN A 479 1.46 -18.54 88.47
C ASN A 479 1.32 -20.01 88.08
N GLU A 480 0.23 -20.33 87.37
CA GLU A 480 0.00 -21.65 86.84
C GLU A 480 0.79 -21.73 85.55
N VAL A 481 1.77 -22.63 85.56
CA VAL A 481 2.57 -22.92 84.38
C VAL A 481 1.63 -23.57 83.38
N VAL A 482 1.34 -22.87 82.28
CA VAL A 482 0.49 -23.42 81.23
C VAL A 482 1.30 -24.49 80.50
N THR A 483 0.83 -25.73 80.56
CA THR A 483 1.48 -26.88 79.91
C THR A 483 0.74 -27.23 78.63
N ALA A 484 1.48 -27.39 77.53
CA ALA A 484 0.95 -27.73 76.21
C ALA A 484 1.79 -28.81 75.53
N GLU A 485 1.14 -29.64 74.71
CA GLU A 485 1.82 -30.54 73.78
C GLU A 485 2.02 -29.85 72.43
N GLY A 486 3.27 -29.86 71.96
CA GLY A 486 3.66 -29.28 70.69
C GLY A 486 4.57 -30.17 69.86
N MET A 487 4.70 -29.82 68.59
CA MET A 487 5.58 -30.49 67.64
C MET A 487 6.71 -29.55 67.22
N ILE A 488 7.94 -30.07 67.21
CA ILE A 488 9.11 -29.35 66.73
C ILE A 488 9.11 -29.34 65.20
N VAL A 489 9.07 -28.15 64.63
CA VAL A 489 9.12 -27.89 63.19
C VAL A 489 10.27 -26.90 62.89
N PRO A 490 10.92 -27.01 61.73
CA PRO A 490 11.89 -26.01 61.31
C PRO A 490 11.20 -24.65 61.10
N HIS A 491 11.94 -23.55 61.25
CA HIS A 491 11.40 -22.20 61.05
C HIS A 491 10.79 -21.99 59.67
N ARG A 492 11.38 -22.61 58.64
CA ARG A 492 10.83 -22.68 57.28
C ARG A 492 11.07 -24.05 56.68
N GLN A 493 10.14 -24.48 55.85
CA GLN A 493 10.26 -25.72 55.12
C GLN A 493 9.66 -25.58 53.74
N VAL A 494 10.16 -26.32 52.76
CA VAL A 494 9.50 -26.43 51.47
C VAL A 494 9.88 -27.74 50.78
N ASN A 495 8.92 -28.29 50.02
CA ASN A 495 9.13 -29.41 49.13
C ASN A 495 9.31 -28.92 47.69
N LEU A 496 10.55 -28.86 47.22
CA LEU A 496 10.90 -28.39 45.89
C LEU A 496 10.66 -29.49 44.85
N SER A 497 10.04 -29.11 43.73
CA SER A 497 9.81 -29.96 42.58
C SER A 497 10.36 -29.29 41.32
N PHE A 498 10.71 -30.07 40.30
CA PHE A 498 10.97 -29.48 39.00
C PHE A 498 9.66 -29.08 38.32
N GLN A 499 9.63 -27.92 37.69
CA GLN A 499 8.50 -27.48 36.86
C GLN A 499 8.55 -28.11 35.45
N SER A 500 9.73 -28.52 34.98
CA SER A 500 9.94 -29.22 33.71
C SER A 500 10.52 -30.62 33.95
N GLY A 501 10.03 -31.62 33.21
CA GLY A 501 10.52 -32.99 33.32
C GLY A 501 11.82 -33.20 32.55
N GLY A 502 12.72 -34.04 33.06
CA GLY A 502 14.00 -34.32 32.41
C GLY A 502 14.86 -35.32 33.16
N ARG A 503 15.96 -35.75 32.54
CA ARG A 503 16.93 -36.64 33.18
C ARG A 503 17.84 -35.84 34.10
N LEU A 504 17.97 -36.26 35.35
CA LEU A 504 18.89 -35.66 36.31
C LEU A 504 20.34 -36.00 35.93
N VAL A 505 21.14 -35.00 35.56
CA VAL A 505 22.54 -35.17 35.13
C VAL A 505 23.50 -34.92 36.27
N GLU A 506 23.19 -33.94 37.13
CA GLU A 506 24.07 -33.54 38.22
C GLU A 506 23.28 -33.21 39.49
N ILE A 507 23.80 -33.68 40.62
CA ILE A 507 23.36 -33.34 41.97
C ILE A 507 24.46 -32.45 42.55
N LEU A 508 24.17 -31.17 42.75
CA LEU A 508 25.16 -30.15 43.14
C LEU A 508 25.31 -30.02 44.67
N VAL A 509 24.38 -30.61 45.43
CA VAL A 509 24.29 -30.52 46.89
C VAL A 509 24.10 -31.89 47.53
N SER A 510 24.57 -32.04 48.77
CA SER A 510 24.38 -33.27 49.56
C SER A 510 23.35 -33.08 50.68
N GLU A 511 22.71 -34.17 51.13
CA GLU A 511 21.85 -34.15 52.32
C GLU A 511 22.64 -33.63 53.53
N GLY A 512 22.05 -32.70 54.29
CA GLY A 512 22.69 -32.04 55.42
C GLY A 512 23.61 -30.85 55.05
N GLN A 513 23.78 -30.52 53.77
CA GLN A 513 24.58 -29.37 53.34
C GLN A 513 23.79 -28.05 53.49
N PRO A 514 24.39 -26.99 54.06
CA PRO A 514 23.79 -25.65 54.05
C PRO A 514 23.91 -25.00 52.66
N VAL A 515 22.84 -24.35 52.21
CA VAL A 515 22.74 -23.65 50.93
C VAL A 515 22.19 -22.24 51.15
N GLN A 516 22.56 -21.30 50.27
CA GLN A 516 22.04 -19.94 50.25
C GLN A 516 20.88 -19.80 49.26
N ALA A 517 20.08 -18.76 49.42
CA ALA A 517 19.04 -18.42 48.46
C ALA A 517 19.65 -18.23 47.05
N GLY A 518 19.09 -18.93 46.06
CA GLY A 518 19.52 -18.92 44.66
C GLY A 518 20.57 -19.97 44.28
N ASP A 519 21.15 -20.67 45.26
CA ASP A 519 22.14 -21.72 44.98
C ASP A 519 21.53 -22.85 44.14
N PRO A 520 22.23 -23.33 43.09
CA PRO A 520 21.75 -24.43 42.27
C PRO A 520 21.87 -25.75 43.05
N LEU A 521 20.78 -26.51 43.10
CA LEU A 521 20.66 -27.73 43.89
C LEU A 521 20.77 -28.98 43.01
N LEU A 522 19.96 -29.03 41.95
CA LEU A 522 19.85 -30.15 41.04
C LEU A 522 19.83 -29.64 39.61
N GLN A 523 20.48 -30.35 38.69
CA GLN A 523 20.57 -29.98 37.28
C GLN A 523 20.06 -31.10 36.37
N LEU A 524 19.07 -30.78 35.54
CA LEU A 524 18.60 -31.64 34.45
C LEU A 524 19.48 -31.47 33.21
N GLU A 525 19.38 -32.42 32.29
CA GLU A 525 19.99 -32.31 30.95
C GLU A 525 19.47 -31.06 30.21
N SER A 526 20.37 -30.13 29.89
CA SER A 526 20.08 -28.85 29.23
C SER A 526 20.35 -28.82 27.73
N SER A 527 20.97 -29.87 27.18
CA SER A 527 21.48 -29.87 25.79
C SER A 527 20.40 -29.57 24.75
N SER A 528 19.18 -30.08 24.96
CA SER A 528 18.04 -29.85 24.06
C SER A 528 17.50 -28.41 24.16
N GLN A 529 17.48 -27.84 25.36
CA GLN A 529 17.04 -26.48 25.65
C GLN A 529 18.06 -25.44 25.15
N GLU A 530 19.36 -25.72 25.26
CA GLU A 530 20.43 -24.87 24.69
C GLU A 530 20.41 -24.86 23.16
N ILE A 531 20.07 -26.00 22.53
CA ILE A 531 19.84 -26.04 21.08
C ILE A 531 18.59 -25.23 20.72
N GLY A 532 17.51 -25.38 21.48
CA GLY A 532 16.27 -24.63 21.31
C GLY A 532 16.48 -23.11 21.40
N LEU A 533 17.24 -22.64 22.40
CA LEU A 533 17.60 -21.23 22.55
C LEU A 533 18.39 -20.72 21.33
N ARG A 534 19.44 -21.43 20.91
CA ARG A 534 20.21 -21.05 19.72
C ARG A 534 19.39 -21.03 18.43
N GLN A 535 18.40 -21.92 18.32
CA GLN A 535 17.45 -21.92 17.20
C GLN A 535 16.56 -20.67 17.25
N ALA A 536 15.99 -20.34 18.41
CA ALA A 536 15.17 -19.14 18.59
C ALA A 536 15.98 -17.84 18.36
N GLU A 537 17.23 -17.76 18.83
CA GLU A 537 18.13 -16.62 18.55
C GLU A 537 18.41 -16.48 17.05
N ALA A 538 18.58 -17.58 16.32
CA ALA A 538 18.72 -17.57 14.88
C ALA A 538 17.44 -17.09 14.16
N GLU A 539 16.26 -17.44 14.68
CA GLU A 539 14.98 -16.91 14.19
C GLU A 539 14.89 -15.39 14.34
N VAL A 540 15.33 -14.83 15.47
CA VAL A 540 15.41 -13.38 15.68
C VAL A 540 16.33 -12.73 14.65
N ALA A 541 17.54 -13.27 14.45
CA ALA A 541 18.48 -12.74 13.45
C ALA A 541 17.89 -12.77 12.02
N MET A 542 17.12 -13.82 11.67
CA MET A 542 16.40 -13.88 10.40
C MET A 542 15.29 -12.83 10.31
N ALA A 543 14.53 -12.61 11.39
CA ALA A 543 13.49 -11.60 11.43
C ALA A 543 14.05 -10.16 11.32
N GLU A 544 15.17 -9.87 11.98
CA GLU A 544 15.88 -8.59 11.85
C GLU A 544 16.37 -8.34 10.41
N ALA A 545 16.92 -9.37 9.76
CA ALA A 545 17.32 -9.28 8.36
C ALA A 545 16.11 -9.05 7.43
N ALA A 546 14.97 -9.70 7.71
CA ALA A 546 13.74 -9.48 6.97
C ALA A 546 13.20 -8.05 7.16
N LEU A 547 13.28 -7.49 8.37
CA LEU A 547 12.92 -6.11 8.67
C LEU A 547 13.82 -5.10 7.94
N ALA A 548 15.13 -5.32 7.92
CA ALA A 548 16.07 -4.50 7.16
C ALA A 548 15.76 -4.53 5.65
N ALA A 549 15.42 -5.70 5.11
CA ALA A 549 14.99 -5.85 3.72
C ALA A 549 13.64 -5.14 3.45
N ALA A 550 12.68 -5.21 4.37
CA ALA A 550 11.40 -4.51 4.27
C ALA A 550 11.58 -2.98 4.26
N ARG A 551 12.44 -2.44 5.15
CA ARG A 551 12.79 -1.02 5.17
C ARG A 551 13.48 -0.55 3.89
N THR A 552 14.32 -1.40 3.30
CA THR A 552 14.95 -1.11 2.01
C THR A 552 13.91 -1.02 0.88
N ARG A 553 12.91 -1.91 0.88
CA ARG A 553 11.79 -1.84 -0.08
C ARG A 553 10.95 -0.58 0.11
N LEU A 554 10.75 -0.13 1.34
CA LEU A 554 10.06 1.14 1.64
C LEU A 554 10.81 2.34 1.05
N LEU A 555 12.13 2.41 1.22
CA LEU A 555 12.96 3.46 0.62
C LEU A 555 12.88 3.44 -0.92
N ALA A 556 12.89 2.25 -1.52
CA ALA A 556 12.74 2.10 -2.97
C ALA A 556 11.34 2.55 -3.45
N ALA A 557 10.29 2.25 -2.70
CA ALA A 557 8.93 2.72 -3.01
C ALA A 557 8.82 4.25 -2.90
N GLN A 558 9.45 4.87 -1.91
CA GLN A 558 9.51 6.33 -1.77
C GLN A 558 10.24 6.99 -2.95
N ALA A 559 11.34 6.40 -3.42
CA ALA A 559 12.03 6.86 -4.62
C ALA A 559 11.13 6.73 -5.87
N ALA A 560 10.31 5.67 -5.96
CA ALA A 560 9.36 5.51 -7.06
C ALA A 560 8.30 6.63 -7.09
N VAL A 561 7.83 7.12 -5.93
CA VAL A 561 6.94 8.29 -5.86
C VAL A 561 7.59 9.52 -6.48
N GLN A 562 8.87 9.79 -6.20
CA GLN A 562 9.59 10.89 -6.83
C GLN A 562 9.67 10.73 -8.35
N THR A 563 9.95 9.52 -8.85
CA THR A 563 9.96 9.28 -10.30
C THR A 563 8.58 9.49 -10.94
N ALA A 564 7.50 9.10 -10.25
CA ALA A 564 6.14 9.33 -10.73
C ALA A 564 5.81 10.84 -10.76
N GLN A 565 6.25 11.61 -9.75
CA GLN A 565 6.10 13.06 -9.73
C GLN A 565 6.82 13.73 -10.91
N THR A 566 8.05 13.32 -11.23
CA THR A 566 8.73 13.84 -12.43
C THR A 566 7.98 13.50 -13.74
N GLY A 567 7.21 12.41 -13.75
CA GLY A 567 6.31 12.07 -14.85
C GLY A 567 5.13 13.02 -14.98
N VAL A 568 4.56 13.47 -13.85
CA VAL A 568 3.52 14.51 -13.82
C VAL A 568 4.08 15.82 -14.35
N ASP A 569 5.24 16.26 -13.85
CA ASP A 569 5.90 17.49 -14.32
C ASP A 569 6.14 17.47 -15.84
N ALA A 570 6.56 16.31 -16.39
CA ALA A 570 6.76 16.15 -17.82
C ALA A 570 5.44 16.21 -18.62
N ALA A 571 4.37 15.60 -18.11
CA ALA A 571 3.05 15.67 -18.74
C ALA A 571 2.47 17.09 -18.69
N GLU A 572 2.62 17.80 -17.57
CA GLU A 572 2.20 19.19 -17.40
C GLU A 572 2.99 20.13 -18.31
N ALA A 573 4.30 19.92 -18.46
CA ALA A 573 5.12 20.68 -19.40
C ALA A 573 4.67 20.47 -20.86
N GLN A 574 4.27 19.25 -21.23
CA GLN A 574 3.73 18.95 -22.55
C GLN A 574 2.37 19.63 -22.76
N LEU A 575 1.48 19.63 -21.77
CA LEU A 575 0.20 20.35 -21.81
C LEU A 575 0.43 21.87 -21.92
N ALA A 576 1.35 22.42 -21.13
CA ALA A 576 1.71 23.83 -21.17
C ALA A 576 2.25 24.25 -22.56
N LEU A 577 3.03 23.38 -23.22
CA LEU A 577 3.50 23.61 -24.58
C LEU A 577 2.34 23.69 -25.60
N LEU A 578 1.29 22.88 -25.44
CA LEU A 578 0.11 22.93 -26.30
C LEU A 578 -0.77 24.17 -26.02
N LEU A 579 -0.92 24.55 -24.74
CA LEU A 579 -1.69 25.73 -24.33
C LEU A 579 -1.00 27.06 -24.65
N ALA A 580 0.34 27.09 -24.66
CA ALA A 580 1.13 28.26 -25.06
C ALA A 580 0.93 28.63 -26.55
N GLY A 581 0.31 27.74 -27.33
CA GLY A 581 -0.01 27.96 -28.74
C GLY A 581 1.22 27.78 -29.65
N PRO A 582 1.14 28.27 -30.89
CA PRO A 582 2.20 28.06 -31.87
C PRO A 582 3.48 28.81 -31.51
N ARG A 583 4.63 28.16 -31.72
CA ARG A 583 5.93 28.77 -31.42
C ARG A 583 6.13 30.02 -32.30
N PRO A 584 6.52 31.17 -31.73
CA PRO A 584 6.75 32.40 -32.50
C PRO A 584 7.75 32.20 -33.66
N GLU A 585 8.76 31.35 -33.45
CA GLU A 585 9.76 30.97 -34.46
C GLU A 585 9.14 30.28 -35.68
N ALA A 586 8.16 29.39 -35.46
CA ALA A 586 7.49 28.67 -36.53
C ALA A 586 6.58 29.61 -37.34
N VAL A 587 5.85 30.50 -36.66
CA VAL A 587 5.02 31.53 -37.31
C VAL A 587 5.88 32.50 -38.12
N ALA A 588 7.01 32.96 -37.55
CA ALA A 588 7.94 33.85 -38.26
C ALA A 588 8.55 33.19 -39.52
N ALA A 589 8.90 31.90 -39.45
CA ALA A 589 9.37 31.15 -40.62
C ALA A 589 8.28 31.06 -41.70
N ALA A 590 7.04 30.75 -41.32
CA ALA A 590 5.92 30.70 -42.27
C ALA A 590 5.59 32.08 -42.87
N GLN A 591 5.72 33.16 -42.09
CA GLN A 591 5.58 34.54 -42.60
C GLN A 591 6.68 34.88 -43.61
N PHE A 592 7.91 34.43 -43.37
CA PHE A 592 9.01 34.57 -44.33
C PHE A 592 8.73 33.82 -45.63
N ASP A 593 8.17 32.61 -45.56
CA ASP A 593 7.77 31.85 -46.75
C ASP A 593 6.70 32.57 -47.57
N VAL A 594 5.70 33.20 -46.91
CA VAL A 594 4.69 34.03 -47.59
C VAL A 594 5.33 35.23 -48.27
N ALA A 595 6.27 35.91 -47.61
CA ALA A 595 6.98 37.05 -48.18
C ALA A 595 7.83 36.64 -49.40
N ALA A 596 8.54 35.51 -49.30
CA ALA A 596 9.33 34.95 -50.40
C ALA A 596 8.44 34.55 -51.59
N ALA A 597 7.31 33.88 -51.33
CA ALA A 597 6.37 33.52 -52.39
C ALA A 597 5.73 34.75 -53.04
N THR A 598 5.43 35.80 -52.26
CA THR A 598 4.93 37.09 -52.78
C THR A 598 5.97 37.79 -53.67
N ALA A 599 7.25 37.78 -53.28
CA ALA A 599 8.34 38.25 -54.12
C ALA A 599 8.48 37.41 -55.41
N GLY A 600 8.26 36.09 -55.31
CA GLY A 600 8.19 35.20 -56.47
C GLY A 600 7.08 35.57 -57.45
N VAL A 601 5.89 35.97 -56.97
CA VAL A 601 4.82 36.51 -57.83
C VAL A 601 5.29 37.78 -58.54
N ALA A 602 5.89 38.72 -57.81
CA ALA A 602 6.40 39.96 -58.39
C ALA A 602 7.46 39.69 -59.49
N GLN A 603 8.38 38.75 -59.25
CA GLN A 603 9.38 38.33 -60.23
C GLN A 603 8.74 37.66 -61.45
N ALA A 604 7.77 36.76 -61.23
CA ALA A 604 7.05 36.10 -62.33
C ALA A 604 6.26 37.11 -63.18
N THR A 605 5.63 38.11 -62.55
CA THR A 605 4.95 39.19 -63.28
C THR A 605 5.93 40.05 -64.08
N ALA A 606 7.09 40.39 -63.51
CA ALA A 606 8.12 41.12 -64.22
C ALA A 606 8.69 40.33 -65.41
N ASN A 607 8.92 39.02 -65.24
CA ASN A 607 9.38 38.13 -66.31
C ASN A 607 8.34 38.03 -67.44
N ARG A 608 7.05 37.91 -67.09
CA ARG A 608 5.96 37.93 -68.07
C ARG A 608 5.93 39.25 -68.83
N ASP A 609 5.96 40.36 -68.12
CA ASP A 609 5.88 41.69 -68.73
C ASP A 609 7.08 41.95 -69.64
N ALA A 610 8.28 41.53 -69.23
CA ALA A 610 9.49 41.58 -70.06
C ALA A 610 9.40 40.67 -71.30
N ALA A 611 8.85 39.45 -71.17
CA ALA A 611 8.68 38.52 -72.29
C ALA A 611 7.64 38.99 -73.32
N LEU A 612 6.65 39.78 -72.88
CA LEU A 612 5.60 40.32 -73.75
C LEU A 612 5.92 41.73 -74.28
N GLN A 613 6.97 42.36 -73.78
CA GLN A 613 7.37 43.69 -74.20
C GLN A 613 8.16 43.61 -75.52
N ILE A 614 7.61 44.22 -76.58
CA ILE A 614 8.33 44.41 -77.84
C ILE A 614 9.10 45.74 -77.76
N PRO A 615 10.44 45.74 -77.81
CA PRO A 615 11.22 46.98 -77.73
C PRO A 615 10.94 47.89 -78.93
N GLN A 616 10.72 49.19 -78.68
CA GLN A 616 10.57 50.18 -79.76
C GLN A 616 11.79 50.22 -80.71
N ALA A 617 12.97 49.86 -80.19
CA ALA A 617 14.18 49.68 -80.98
C ALA A 617 14.06 48.57 -82.04
N GLN A 618 13.37 47.47 -81.73
CA GLN A 618 13.16 46.38 -82.70
C GLN A 618 12.17 46.80 -83.80
N ILE A 619 11.08 47.48 -83.44
CA ILE A 619 10.12 48.01 -84.42
C ILE A 619 10.80 49.02 -85.35
N SER A 620 11.57 49.97 -84.80
CA SER A 620 12.30 50.96 -85.61
C SER A 620 13.40 50.34 -86.47
N ALA A 621 14.10 49.29 -85.99
CA ALA A 621 15.05 48.54 -86.80
C ALA A 621 14.37 47.76 -87.95
N ALA A 622 13.21 47.15 -87.69
CA ALA A 622 12.43 46.47 -88.72
C ALA A 622 11.91 47.45 -89.77
N GLN A 623 11.42 48.63 -89.36
CA GLN A 623 11.05 49.72 -90.27
C GLN A 623 12.23 50.18 -91.14
N ALA A 624 13.41 50.35 -90.55
CA ALA A 624 14.63 50.70 -91.28
C ALA A 624 15.04 49.60 -92.27
N ASN A 625 14.87 48.32 -91.91
CA ASN A 625 15.14 47.18 -92.78
C ASN A 625 14.19 47.18 -93.99
N VAL A 626 12.87 47.34 -93.78
CA VAL A 626 11.89 47.47 -94.87
C VAL A 626 12.29 48.61 -95.81
N ALA A 627 12.62 49.79 -95.28
CA ALA A 627 13.04 50.92 -96.10
C ALA A 627 14.32 50.63 -96.91
N ALA A 628 15.30 49.94 -96.31
CA ALA A 628 16.53 49.54 -96.99
C ALA A 628 16.26 48.52 -98.11
N ARG A 629 15.41 47.51 -97.87
CA ARG A 629 15.02 46.52 -98.90
C ARG A 629 14.24 47.16 -100.02
N GLN A 630 13.34 48.10 -99.73
CA GLN A 630 12.60 48.85 -100.75
C GLN A 630 13.52 49.72 -101.61
N ALA A 631 14.53 50.35 -101.01
CA ALA A 631 15.53 51.10 -101.76
C ALA A 631 16.37 50.20 -102.67
N ALA A 632 16.76 49.00 -102.19
CA ALA A 632 17.48 48.01 -102.99
C ALA A 632 16.63 47.48 -104.16
N LEU A 633 15.35 47.19 -103.91
CA LEU A 633 14.40 46.79 -104.95
C LEU A 633 14.30 47.86 -106.06
N ARG A 634 14.13 49.13 -105.70
CA ARG A 634 14.08 50.23 -106.67
C ARG A 634 15.36 50.35 -107.49
N ALA A 635 16.52 50.23 -106.86
CA ALA A 635 17.79 50.27 -107.57
C ALA A 635 17.93 49.13 -108.59
N ILE A 636 17.52 47.91 -108.22
CA ILE A 636 17.54 46.73 -109.12
C ILE A 636 16.50 46.88 -110.23
N GLN A 637 15.32 47.46 -109.94
CA GLN A 637 14.31 47.81 -110.95
C GLN A 637 14.86 48.80 -111.98
N ASP A 638 15.50 49.88 -111.52
CA ASP A 638 16.10 50.89 -112.40
C ASP A 638 17.18 50.26 -113.30
N GLU A 639 18.00 49.33 -112.78
CA GLU A 639 18.98 48.58 -113.57
C GLU A 639 18.33 47.63 -114.59
N TYR A 640 17.26 46.93 -114.20
CA TYR A 640 16.52 46.03 -115.08
C TYR A 640 15.82 46.78 -116.22
N ASP A 641 15.15 47.88 -115.92
CA ASP A 641 14.52 48.77 -116.90
C ASP A 641 15.58 49.37 -117.84
N ALA A 642 16.75 49.76 -117.32
CA ALA A 642 17.86 50.24 -118.14
C ALA A 642 18.40 49.16 -119.10
N ILE A 643 18.40 47.88 -118.71
CA ILE A 643 18.77 46.77 -119.59
C ILE A 643 17.75 46.61 -120.72
N LEU A 644 16.45 46.70 -120.42
CA LEU A 644 15.37 46.62 -121.41
C LEU A 644 15.42 47.77 -122.43
N ASP A 645 15.85 48.98 -122.02
CA ASP A 645 15.91 50.17 -122.89
C ASP A 645 17.23 50.31 -123.68
N SER A 646 18.24 49.46 -123.46
CA SER A 646 19.60 49.62 -124.01
C SER A 646 19.82 49.09 -125.44
N CYS A 647 19.23 49.70 -126.47
CA CYS A 647 19.57 49.35 -127.86
C CYS A 647 20.92 49.97 -128.29
N THR A 648 21.89 49.15 -128.71
CA THR A 648 23.21 49.62 -129.16
C THR A 648 23.29 49.70 -130.69
N GLN A 649 23.88 50.79 -131.21
CA GLN A 649 24.17 50.91 -132.65
C GLN A 649 25.53 50.28 -132.96
N VAL A 650 25.51 49.16 -133.69
CA VAL A 650 26.74 48.54 -134.18
C VAL A 650 26.97 49.01 -135.61
N VAL A 651 28.15 49.58 -135.87
CA VAL A 651 28.58 49.97 -137.22
C VAL A 651 29.21 48.75 -137.88
N LEU A 652 28.57 48.25 -138.94
CA LEU A 652 29.14 47.15 -139.72
C LEU A 652 30.35 47.66 -140.55
N PRO A 653 31.29 46.77 -140.95
CA PRO A 653 32.48 47.14 -141.74
C PRO A 653 32.20 47.81 -143.09
N ASP A 654 30.93 47.91 -143.51
CA ASP A 654 30.46 48.58 -144.72
C ASP A 654 29.93 50.02 -144.48
N GLY A 655 29.95 50.52 -143.25
CA GLY A 655 29.50 51.87 -142.89
C GLY A 655 28.00 52.01 -142.67
N SER A 656 27.22 50.92 -142.71
CA SER A 656 25.81 50.92 -142.31
C SER A 656 25.65 50.62 -140.81
N GLY A 657 24.80 51.40 -140.13
CA GLY A 657 24.50 51.23 -138.71
C GLY A 657 23.25 50.37 -138.53
N GLN A 658 23.38 49.25 -137.83
CA GLN A 658 22.23 48.41 -137.44
C GLN A 658 21.99 48.58 -135.94
N THR A 659 20.77 48.97 -135.56
CA THR A 659 20.35 49.03 -134.16
C THR A 659 20.12 47.59 -133.69
N VAL A 660 21.06 47.06 -132.91
CA VAL A 660 20.95 45.74 -132.30
C VAL A 660 20.45 45.98 -130.88
N CYS A 661 19.15 45.80 -130.68
CA CYS A 661 18.62 45.71 -129.32
C CYS A 661 19.07 44.37 -128.73
N PRO A 662 19.63 44.34 -127.50
CA PRO A 662 20.06 43.11 -126.87
C PRO A 662 18.88 42.15 -126.83
N LEU A 663 19.09 41.00 -127.47
CA LEU A 663 18.16 39.89 -127.47
C LEU A 663 18.06 39.36 -126.04
N TYR A 664 16.83 39.17 -125.54
CA TYR A 664 16.49 38.46 -124.30
C TYR A 664 17.46 37.28 -124.06
N GLY A 665 18.43 37.50 -123.18
CA GLY A 665 19.57 36.61 -122.98
C GLY A 665 19.98 36.55 -121.52
N THR A 666 21.12 35.92 -121.21
CA THR A 666 21.51 35.57 -119.85
C THR A 666 21.57 36.74 -118.86
N VAL A 667 21.87 37.97 -119.32
CA VAL A 667 21.96 39.17 -118.46
C VAL A 667 20.58 39.67 -118.00
N GLU A 668 19.58 39.68 -118.90
CA GLU A 668 18.19 40.05 -118.55
C GLU A 668 17.57 39.00 -117.62
N GLU A 669 17.78 37.72 -117.92
CA GLU A 669 17.28 36.62 -117.10
C GLU A 669 17.88 36.62 -115.68
N THR A 670 19.18 36.91 -115.55
CA THR A 670 19.85 37.06 -114.24
C THR A 670 19.29 38.25 -113.46
N LYS A 671 19.07 39.39 -114.13
CA LYS A 671 18.56 40.60 -113.49
C LYS A 671 17.08 40.51 -113.11
N ARG A 672 16.26 39.81 -113.91
CA ARG A 672 14.88 39.47 -113.56
C ARG A 672 14.82 38.60 -112.30
N MET A 673 15.73 37.64 -112.17
CA MET A 673 15.85 36.80 -110.99
C MET A 673 16.29 37.60 -109.75
N GLU A 674 17.26 38.53 -109.90
CA GLU A 674 17.64 39.47 -108.83
C GLU A 674 16.48 40.39 -108.41
N LEU A 675 15.66 40.81 -109.38
CA LEU A 675 14.47 41.62 -109.13
C LEU A 675 13.41 40.85 -108.31
N GLU A 676 13.11 39.61 -108.72
CA GLU A 676 12.20 38.70 -108.01
C GLU A 676 12.69 38.42 -106.57
N GLN A 677 13.99 38.17 -106.41
CA GLN A 677 14.62 38.03 -105.09
C GLN A 677 14.44 39.29 -104.24
N ALA A 678 14.67 40.47 -104.81
CA ALA A 678 14.53 41.74 -104.09
C ALA A 678 13.08 42.03 -103.68
N GLN A 679 12.09 41.59 -104.48
CA GLN A 679 10.67 41.69 -104.15
C GLN A 679 10.32 40.83 -102.94
N VAL A 680 10.70 39.55 -102.95
CA VAL A 680 10.44 38.63 -101.83
C VAL A 680 11.17 39.08 -100.55
N GLN A 681 12.37 39.69 -100.67
CA GLN A 681 13.07 40.29 -99.53
C GLN A 681 12.31 41.48 -98.90
N VAL A 682 11.62 42.30 -99.72
CA VAL A 682 10.76 43.39 -99.21
C VAL A 682 9.53 42.83 -98.53
N GLU A 683 8.87 41.86 -99.13
CA GLU A 683 7.67 41.21 -98.58
C GLU A 683 7.99 40.49 -97.25
N ALA A 684 9.12 39.79 -97.17
CA ALA A 684 9.61 39.19 -95.93
C ALA A 684 9.88 40.24 -94.85
N ALA A 685 10.55 41.34 -95.19
CA ALA A 685 10.83 42.43 -94.25
C ALA A 685 9.52 43.10 -93.74
N GLN A 686 8.53 43.27 -94.62
CA GLN A 686 7.21 43.81 -94.26
C GLN A 686 6.44 42.86 -93.34
N ALA A 687 6.42 41.57 -93.64
CA ALA A 687 5.77 40.57 -92.81
C ALA A 687 6.40 40.46 -91.41
N VAL A 688 7.72 40.65 -91.29
CA VAL A 688 8.41 40.75 -89.98
C VAL A 688 7.96 42.00 -89.21
N LEU A 689 7.83 43.16 -89.88
CA LEU A 689 7.34 44.39 -89.25
C LEU A 689 5.88 44.26 -88.80
N ASP A 690 5.02 43.68 -89.64
CA ASP A 690 3.60 43.47 -89.32
C ASP A 690 3.42 42.51 -88.14
N ALA A 691 4.24 41.46 -88.06
CA ALA A 691 4.27 40.57 -86.90
C ALA A 691 4.68 41.30 -85.60
N LEU A 692 5.66 42.21 -85.67
CA LEU A 692 6.06 43.03 -84.52
C LEU A 692 4.97 44.04 -84.10
N LEU A 693 4.22 44.60 -85.05
CA LEU A 693 3.12 45.53 -84.78
C LEU A 693 1.86 44.83 -84.25
N ALA A 694 1.60 43.59 -84.68
CA ALA A 694 0.50 42.77 -84.19
C ALA A 694 0.65 42.39 -82.70
N GLY A 695 1.86 42.48 -82.17
CA GLY A 695 2.17 42.18 -80.79
C GLY A 695 2.41 40.69 -80.51
N PRO A 696 2.57 40.30 -79.24
CA PRO A 696 2.81 38.92 -78.86
C PRO A 696 1.69 37.98 -79.30
N THR A 697 2.00 36.72 -79.57
CA THR A 697 0.99 35.72 -79.95
C THR A 697 0.14 35.27 -78.75
N ALA A 698 -0.92 34.50 -79.00
CA ALA A 698 -1.76 33.96 -77.94
C ALA A 698 -0.99 32.93 -77.09
N GLY A 699 -0.18 32.08 -77.72
CA GLY A 699 0.72 31.12 -77.09
C GLY A 699 1.80 31.80 -76.25
N GLN A 700 2.41 32.88 -76.74
CA GLN A 700 3.38 33.67 -75.96
C GLN A 700 2.75 34.28 -74.70
N ARG A 701 1.54 34.86 -74.79
CA ARG A 701 0.80 35.37 -73.62
C ARG A 701 0.42 34.27 -72.65
N ALA A 702 -0.04 33.12 -73.15
CA ALA A 702 -0.43 31.99 -72.32
C ALA A 702 0.78 31.37 -71.59
N ALA A 703 1.91 31.18 -72.29
CA ALA A 703 3.15 30.67 -71.71
C ALA A 703 3.72 31.63 -70.66
N ALA A 704 3.79 32.94 -70.97
CA ALA A 704 4.25 33.96 -70.04
C ALA A 704 3.31 34.13 -68.83
N GLY A 705 2.00 34.01 -69.04
CA GLY A 705 0.99 34.06 -67.98
C GLY A 705 1.02 32.85 -67.04
N GLY A 706 1.37 31.66 -67.56
CA GLY A 706 1.46 30.42 -66.78
C GLY A 706 2.46 30.48 -65.62
N GLY A 707 3.58 31.21 -65.78
CA GLY A 707 4.53 31.43 -64.69
C GLY A 707 3.93 32.23 -63.53
N VAL A 708 3.08 33.22 -63.84
CA VAL A 708 2.39 34.05 -62.85
C VAL A 708 1.34 33.24 -62.09
N THR A 709 0.56 32.40 -62.78
CA THR A 709 -0.47 31.57 -62.13
C THR A 709 0.14 30.56 -61.16
N ILE A 710 1.27 29.94 -61.52
CA ILE A 710 2.03 29.05 -60.62
C ILE A 710 2.56 29.82 -59.42
N ALA A 711 3.16 31.00 -59.63
CA ALA A 711 3.68 31.81 -58.53
C ALA A 711 2.56 32.26 -57.56
N GLN A 712 1.38 32.63 -58.08
CA GLN A 712 0.21 32.98 -57.29
C GLN A 712 -0.28 31.80 -56.46
N ALA A 713 -0.39 30.61 -57.05
CA ALA A 713 -0.80 29.41 -56.32
C ALA A 713 0.23 28.98 -55.25
N ASN A 714 1.53 29.17 -55.49
CA ASN A 714 2.57 28.96 -54.47
C ASN A 714 2.43 29.94 -53.29
N ARG A 715 2.08 31.20 -53.57
CA ARG A 715 1.78 32.20 -52.52
C ARG A 715 0.56 31.79 -51.71
N ASP A 716 -0.51 31.37 -52.37
CA ASP A 716 -1.74 30.93 -51.69
C ASP A 716 -1.49 29.68 -50.82
N LEU A 717 -0.65 28.75 -51.29
CA LEU A 717 -0.18 27.61 -50.49
C LEU A 717 0.64 28.04 -49.27
N ALA A 718 1.54 29.01 -49.42
CA ALA A 718 2.31 29.56 -48.29
C ALA A 718 1.40 30.23 -47.26
N VAL A 719 0.38 30.97 -47.70
CA VAL A 719 -0.62 31.60 -46.80
C VAL A 719 -1.44 30.55 -46.06
N ALA A 720 -1.87 29.49 -46.74
CA ALA A 720 -2.59 28.39 -46.08
C ALA A 720 -1.73 27.67 -45.04
N ARG A 721 -0.41 27.50 -45.31
CA ARG A 721 0.54 26.93 -44.34
C ARG A 721 0.78 27.84 -43.14
N LEU A 722 0.82 29.16 -43.33
CA LEU A 722 0.89 30.12 -42.24
C LEU A 722 -0.36 30.03 -41.35
N ALA A 723 -1.55 30.02 -41.95
CA ALA A 723 -2.80 29.86 -41.19
C ALA A 723 -2.82 28.56 -40.37
N LEU A 724 -2.33 27.45 -40.94
CA LEU A 724 -2.18 26.18 -40.22
C LEU A 724 -1.16 26.28 -39.07
N ALA A 725 -0.05 27.00 -39.27
CA ALA A 725 0.94 27.23 -38.24
C ALA A 725 0.40 28.12 -37.11
N GLU A 726 -0.49 29.07 -37.40
CA GLU A 726 -1.14 29.96 -36.42
C GLU A 726 -2.27 29.26 -35.63
N ALA A 727 -2.96 28.29 -36.23
CA ALA A 727 -4.06 27.57 -35.58
C ALA A 727 -3.62 26.69 -34.38
N GLY A 728 -2.35 26.26 -34.34
CA GLY A 728 -1.79 25.55 -33.19
C GLY A 728 -2.38 24.15 -32.95
N ALA A 729 -2.40 23.73 -31.68
CA ALA A 729 -2.91 22.43 -31.27
C ALA A 729 -4.46 22.40 -31.27
N THR A 730 -5.06 21.28 -31.66
CA THR A 730 -6.53 21.17 -31.66
C THR A 730 -7.08 20.94 -30.24
N PRO A 731 -8.36 21.30 -29.97
CA PRO A 731 -8.98 21.03 -28.67
C PRO A 731 -8.92 19.55 -28.25
N GLU A 732 -9.01 18.63 -29.21
CA GLU A 732 -8.91 17.19 -28.95
C GLU A 732 -7.49 16.78 -28.55
N GLN A 733 -6.45 17.39 -29.13
CA GLN A 733 -5.06 17.17 -28.73
C GLN A 733 -4.78 17.72 -27.32
N ILE A 734 -5.35 18.87 -26.97
CA ILE A 734 -5.27 19.43 -25.62
C ILE A 734 -5.96 18.50 -24.63
N LYS A 735 -7.18 18.02 -24.95
CA LYS A 735 -7.91 17.08 -24.10
C LYS A 735 -7.14 15.76 -23.90
N GLN A 736 -6.44 15.26 -24.92
CA GLN A 736 -5.57 14.09 -24.75
C GLN A 736 -4.38 14.36 -23.82
N ALA A 737 -3.77 15.54 -23.91
CA ALA A 737 -2.69 15.94 -23.01
C ALA A 737 -3.18 16.15 -21.57
N GLU A 738 -4.38 16.72 -21.37
CA GLU A 738 -5.02 16.84 -20.05
C GLU A 738 -5.23 15.45 -19.42
N VAL A 739 -5.78 14.50 -20.17
CA VAL A 739 -5.93 13.13 -19.67
C VAL A 739 -4.57 12.45 -19.45
N ALA A 740 -3.55 12.77 -20.23
CA ALA A 740 -2.20 12.27 -19.99
C ALA A 740 -1.62 12.77 -18.64
N VAL A 741 -1.92 14.01 -18.24
CA VAL A 741 -1.60 14.52 -16.89
C VAL A 741 -2.34 13.73 -15.82
N GLU A 742 -3.63 13.47 -16.00
CA GLU A 742 -4.41 12.64 -15.07
C GLU A 742 -3.85 11.21 -14.97
N LEU A 743 -3.41 10.61 -16.08
CA LEU A 743 -2.74 9.31 -16.07
C LEU A 743 -1.42 9.35 -15.30
N ALA A 744 -0.62 10.41 -15.46
CA ALA A 744 0.59 10.59 -14.67
C ALA A 744 0.29 10.75 -13.17
N GLN A 745 -0.80 11.43 -12.81
CA GLN A 745 -1.25 11.56 -11.43
C GLN A 745 -1.71 10.21 -10.84
N THR A 746 -2.40 9.37 -11.63
CA THR A 746 -2.74 8.02 -11.17
C THR A 746 -1.50 7.14 -10.98
N ALA A 747 -0.43 7.34 -11.75
CA ALA A 747 0.86 6.68 -11.50
C ALA A 747 1.51 7.12 -10.17
N VAL A 748 1.34 8.39 -9.75
CA VAL A 748 1.74 8.84 -8.41
C VAL A 748 0.93 8.13 -7.34
N ALA A 749 -0.40 8.08 -7.48
CA ALA A 749 -1.26 7.35 -6.55
C ALA A 749 -0.86 5.87 -6.44
N GLN A 750 -0.56 5.21 -7.56
CA GLN A 750 -0.05 3.83 -7.56
C GLN A 750 1.28 3.70 -6.80
N ALA A 751 2.22 4.63 -7.02
CA ALA A 751 3.49 4.65 -6.30
C ALA A 751 3.29 4.89 -4.78
N GLU A 752 2.35 5.75 -4.39
CA GLU A 752 1.97 5.97 -2.98
C GLU A 752 1.36 4.70 -2.38
N THR A 753 0.50 3.97 -3.11
CA THR A 753 -0.01 2.68 -2.62
C THR A 753 1.11 1.65 -2.46
N ALA A 754 2.15 1.68 -3.30
CA ALA A 754 3.33 0.84 -3.13
C ALA A 754 4.12 1.22 -1.86
N VAL A 755 4.12 2.50 -1.45
CA VAL A 755 4.66 2.94 -0.16
C VAL A 755 3.82 2.35 0.98
N THR A 756 2.49 2.44 0.93
CA THR A 756 1.61 1.84 1.96
C THR A 756 1.81 0.32 2.03
N GLN A 757 1.93 -0.37 0.89
CA GLN A 757 2.22 -1.81 0.84
C GLN A 757 3.58 -2.14 1.45
N ALA A 758 4.61 -1.33 1.16
CA ALA A 758 5.93 -1.52 1.76
C ALA A 758 5.93 -1.24 3.27
N GLN A 759 5.16 -0.24 3.74
CA GLN A 759 4.94 0.02 5.17
C GLN A 759 4.23 -1.16 5.86
N ALA A 760 3.19 -1.72 5.22
CA ALA A 760 2.56 -2.94 5.71
C ALA A 760 3.56 -4.11 5.75
N GLY A 761 4.45 -4.22 4.76
CA GLY A 761 5.56 -5.19 4.77
C GLY A 761 6.54 -4.99 5.93
N VAL A 762 6.83 -3.73 6.32
CA VAL A 762 7.61 -3.41 7.52
C VAL A 762 6.87 -3.84 8.77
N ALA A 763 5.58 -3.53 8.91
CA ALA A 763 4.77 -3.95 10.04
C ALA A 763 4.70 -5.49 10.17
N GLN A 764 4.60 -6.22 9.05
CA GLN A 764 4.65 -7.69 9.03
C GLN A 764 6.00 -8.23 9.51
N ALA A 765 7.10 -7.61 9.10
CA ALA A 765 8.43 -8.00 9.54
C ALA A 765 8.67 -7.65 11.03
N GLU A 766 8.13 -6.53 11.52
CA GLU A 766 8.17 -6.16 12.93
C GLU A 766 7.37 -7.15 13.78
N ALA A 767 6.15 -7.53 13.35
CA ALA A 767 5.36 -8.55 14.03
C ALA A 767 6.07 -9.91 14.09
N ALA A 768 6.76 -10.31 13.01
CA ALA A 768 7.57 -11.53 12.99
C ALA A 768 8.75 -11.46 13.98
N LEU A 769 9.36 -10.28 14.15
CA LEU A 769 10.41 -10.06 15.15
C LEU A 769 9.87 -10.19 16.58
N TRP A 770 8.71 -9.60 16.88
CA TRP A 770 8.04 -9.76 18.17
C TRP A 770 7.76 -11.23 18.49
N GLN A 771 7.27 -12.00 17.50
CA GLN A 771 7.05 -13.44 17.67
C GLN A 771 8.35 -14.21 17.93
N ALA A 772 9.42 -13.91 17.19
CA ALA A 772 10.72 -14.56 17.38
C ALA A 772 11.32 -14.22 18.76
N GLN A 773 11.16 -12.99 19.25
CA GLN A 773 11.58 -12.58 20.59
C GLN A 773 10.80 -13.30 21.69
N ALA A 774 9.48 -13.47 21.52
CA ALA A 774 8.66 -14.27 22.44
C ALA A 774 9.12 -15.74 22.47
N ASN A 775 9.53 -16.30 21.32
CA ASN A 775 10.09 -17.66 21.25
C ASN A 775 11.44 -17.77 21.99
N VAL A 776 12.33 -16.77 21.86
CA VAL A 776 13.58 -16.71 22.62
C VAL A 776 13.30 -16.69 24.11
N ARG A 777 12.36 -15.83 24.56
CA ARG A 777 12.02 -15.74 25.98
C ARG A 777 11.46 -17.05 26.52
N ALA A 778 10.65 -17.76 25.74
CA ALA A 778 10.16 -19.08 26.10
C ALA A 778 11.30 -20.13 26.19
N ALA A 779 12.25 -20.10 25.26
CA ALA A 779 13.42 -20.98 25.28
C ALA A 779 14.37 -20.68 26.46
N GLU A 780 14.57 -19.41 26.80
CA GLU A 780 15.32 -18.98 27.98
C GLU A 780 14.69 -19.51 29.26
N LEU A 781 13.36 -19.39 29.42
CA LEU A 781 12.66 -19.91 30.59
C LEU A 781 12.74 -21.44 30.65
N ALA A 782 12.58 -22.13 29.52
CA ALA A 782 12.73 -23.57 29.44
C ALA A 782 14.15 -24.03 29.86
N LEU A 783 15.19 -23.28 29.47
CA LEU A 783 16.56 -23.53 29.91
C LEU A 783 16.74 -23.23 31.40
N ALA A 784 16.21 -22.12 31.91
CA ALA A 784 16.29 -21.76 33.33
C ALA A 784 15.66 -22.82 34.23
N ARG A 785 14.54 -23.42 33.81
CA ARG A 785 13.82 -24.49 34.52
C ARG A 785 14.54 -25.84 34.55
N THR A 786 15.68 -25.98 33.86
CA THR A 786 16.55 -27.18 33.98
C THR A 786 17.35 -27.18 35.28
N THR A 787 17.51 -26.02 35.92
CA THR A 787 18.23 -25.87 37.20
C THR A 787 17.22 -25.66 38.32
N LEU A 788 17.18 -26.58 39.29
CA LEU A 788 16.43 -26.34 40.54
C LEU A 788 17.29 -25.49 41.48
N ARG A 789 16.76 -24.36 41.95
CA ARG A 789 17.47 -23.43 42.85
C ARG A 789 16.80 -23.36 44.21
N ALA A 790 17.56 -23.00 45.25
CA ALA A 790 17.01 -22.79 46.59
C ALA A 790 16.21 -21.48 46.68
N PRO A 791 14.95 -21.48 47.17
CA PRO A 791 14.16 -20.26 47.34
C PRO A 791 14.61 -19.41 48.54
N PHE A 792 15.20 -20.02 49.56
CA PHE A 792 15.76 -19.36 50.74
C PHE A 792 17.01 -20.09 51.23
N ALA A 793 17.76 -19.49 52.15
CA ALA A 793 18.92 -20.14 52.76
C ALA A 793 18.47 -21.22 53.76
N GLY A 794 18.98 -22.45 53.65
CA GLY A 794 18.55 -23.56 54.49
C GLY A 794 19.45 -24.78 54.36
N ILE A 795 19.05 -25.90 54.96
CA ILE A 795 19.75 -27.18 54.90
C ILE A 795 18.91 -28.20 54.12
N VAL A 796 19.57 -28.96 53.26
CA VAL A 796 18.92 -30.00 52.45
C VAL A 796 18.49 -31.16 53.34
N ALA A 797 17.19 -31.33 53.53
CA ALA A 797 16.61 -32.34 54.44
C ALA A 797 16.55 -33.73 53.80
N SER A 798 16.20 -33.82 52.52
CA SER A 798 16.24 -35.08 51.76
C SER A 798 16.31 -34.83 50.26
N ILE A 799 17.00 -35.72 49.54
CA ILE A 799 17.09 -35.75 48.07
C ILE A 799 16.51 -37.10 47.60
N ARG A 800 15.40 -37.07 46.87
CA ARG A 800 14.70 -38.29 46.44
C ARG A 800 15.25 -38.95 45.16
N PRO A 801 15.52 -38.22 44.05
CA PRO A 801 15.94 -38.86 42.80
C PRO A 801 17.44 -39.20 42.79
N ALA A 802 17.79 -40.32 42.17
CA ALA A 802 19.18 -40.69 41.93
C ALA A 802 19.73 -40.09 40.62
N LEU A 803 21.05 -39.93 40.51
CA LEU A 803 21.72 -39.51 39.28
C LEU A 803 21.29 -40.40 38.10
N GLY A 804 20.80 -39.78 37.02
CA GLY A 804 20.33 -40.46 35.82
C GLY A 804 18.86 -40.91 35.84
N GLU A 805 18.11 -40.66 36.91
CA GLU A 805 16.67 -40.88 37.01
C GLU A 805 15.89 -39.76 36.29
N LEU A 806 14.66 -40.08 35.85
CA LEU A 806 13.78 -39.11 35.19
C LEU A 806 12.96 -38.36 36.26
N ALA A 807 13.21 -37.07 36.42
CA ALA A 807 12.37 -36.21 37.25
C ALA A 807 11.10 -35.85 36.47
N ALA A 808 9.93 -36.13 37.05
CA ALA A 808 8.65 -35.71 36.51
C ALA A 808 8.23 -34.37 37.12
N PRO A 809 7.52 -33.51 36.35
CA PRO A 809 7.09 -32.22 36.85
C PRO A 809 6.12 -32.37 38.02
N GLY A 810 6.25 -31.51 39.05
CA GLY A 810 5.37 -31.48 40.21
C GLY A 810 5.56 -32.61 41.24
N ILE A 811 6.42 -33.59 40.97
CA ILE A 811 6.83 -34.56 42.00
C ILE A 811 7.95 -33.91 42.82
N PRO A 812 7.79 -33.74 44.14
CA PRO A 812 8.81 -33.08 44.93
C PRO A 812 10.09 -33.94 44.98
N VAL A 813 11.21 -33.38 44.54
CA VAL A 813 12.51 -34.05 44.39
C VAL A 813 13.46 -33.75 45.53
N LEU A 814 13.32 -32.59 46.17
CA LEU A 814 14.20 -32.14 47.25
C LEU A 814 13.36 -31.44 48.34
N SER A 815 13.66 -31.71 49.60
CA SER A 815 13.08 -30.97 50.73
C SER A 815 14.15 -30.06 51.35
N LEU A 816 13.85 -28.77 51.47
CA LEU A 816 14.72 -27.76 52.06
C LEU A 816 14.08 -27.27 53.36
N ALA A 817 14.86 -27.21 54.44
CA ALA A 817 14.40 -26.75 55.73
C ALA A 817 15.44 -25.84 56.39
N ASP A 818 14.99 -24.77 57.04
CA ASP A 818 15.87 -23.91 57.84
C ASP A 818 15.99 -24.48 59.26
N TRP A 819 17.19 -24.96 59.62
CA TRP A 819 17.48 -25.53 60.95
C TRP A 819 18.20 -24.56 61.87
N ASN A 820 18.43 -23.31 61.45
CA ASN A 820 19.08 -22.32 62.31
C ASN A 820 18.20 -21.93 63.50
N THR A 821 16.88 -22.04 63.31
CA THR A 821 15.87 -21.75 64.32
C THR A 821 14.84 -22.88 64.32
N TRP A 822 14.56 -23.42 65.49
CA TRP A 822 13.52 -24.44 65.69
C TRP A 822 12.29 -23.80 66.32
N LEU A 823 11.12 -24.12 65.77
CA LEU A 823 9.83 -23.68 66.30
C LEU A 823 9.10 -24.86 66.92
N VAL A 824 8.33 -24.61 67.96
CA VAL A 824 7.37 -25.57 68.52
C VAL A 824 5.97 -25.01 68.29
N LYS A 825 5.15 -25.74 67.54
CA LYS A 825 3.73 -25.43 67.35
C LYS A 825 2.89 -26.28 68.29
N THR A 826 2.15 -25.65 69.20
CA THR A 826 1.25 -26.34 70.14
C THR A 826 -0.02 -26.81 69.44
N SER A 827 -0.70 -27.80 70.03
CA SER A 827 -1.89 -28.41 69.41
C SER A 827 -3.10 -28.55 70.34
N ASP A 828 -2.94 -28.27 71.64
CA ASP A 828 -3.92 -28.55 72.69
C ASP A 828 -4.21 -27.35 73.60
N LEU A 829 -3.67 -26.16 73.30
CA LEU A 829 -3.93 -24.96 74.09
C LEU A 829 -5.34 -24.43 73.88
N THR A 830 -6.12 -24.36 74.96
CA THR A 830 -7.51 -23.90 74.94
C THR A 830 -7.63 -22.39 75.09
N GLU A 831 -8.81 -21.84 74.82
CA GLU A 831 -9.14 -20.42 74.99
C GLU A 831 -8.86 -19.89 76.42
N LEU A 832 -9.06 -20.74 77.44
CA LEU A 832 -8.83 -20.36 78.84
C LEU A 832 -7.34 -20.21 79.15
N ASP A 833 -6.52 -21.05 78.53
CA ASP A 833 -5.08 -21.11 78.75
C ASP A 833 -4.33 -20.02 77.98
N VAL A 834 -4.76 -19.75 76.74
CA VAL A 834 -4.09 -18.79 75.83
C VAL A 834 -4.22 -17.33 76.28
N VAL A 835 -5.24 -16.96 77.06
CA VAL A 835 -5.42 -15.57 77.52
C VAL A 835 -4.34 -15.13 78.49
N ASN A 836 -3.73 -16.08 79.21
CA ASN A 836 -2.65 -15.79 80.14
C ASN A 836 -1.27 -15.82 79.46
N ILE A 837 -1.20 -16.00 78.14
CA ILE A 837 0.05 -16.07 77.38
C ILE A 837 0.16 -14.84 76.49
N GLU A 838 1.28 -14.12 76.62
CA GLU A 838 1.63 -12.98 75.78
C GLU A 838 2.85 -13.31 74.87
N PRO A 839 2.91 -12.75 73.64
CA PRO A 839 4.13 -12.79 72.84
C PRO A 839 5.31 -12.20 73.61
N GLY A 840 6.38 -12.97 73.77
CA GLY A 840 7.56 -12.64 74.57
C GLY A 840 7.71 -13.45 75.86
N ASP A 841 6.68 -14.21 76.26
CA ASP A 841 6.73 -15.06 77.45
C ASP A 841 7.79 -16.15 77.34
N LYS A 842 8.47 -16.42 78.46
CA LYS A 842 9.53 -17.42 78.51
C LYS A 842 8.94 -18.80 78.69
N THR A 843 9.45 -19.76 77.93
CA THR A 843 8.97 -21.14 77.95
C THR A 843 10.11 -22.09 78.25
N THR A 844 9.75 -23.23 78.84
CA THR A 844 10.63 -24.39 78.98
C THR A 844 10.05 -25.53 78.17
N VAL A 845 10.85 -26.04 77.23
CA VAL A 845 10.43 -27.07 76.28
C VAL A 845 11.20 -28.34 76.59
N GLN A 846 10.47 -29.43 76.85
CA GLN A 846 11.02 -30.75 77.09
C GLN A 846 10.65 -31.67 75.94
N VAL A 847 11.65 -32.16 75.21
CA VAL A 847 11.44 -33.04 74.05
C VAL A 847 11.32 -34.47 74.53
N ASP A 848 10.26 -35.19 74.12
CA ASP A 848 10.01 -36.57 74.55
C ASP A 848 11.16 -37.52 74.22
N ALA A 849 11.79 -37.28 73.06
CA ALA A 849 12.93 -38.07 72.59
C ALA A 849 14.22 -37.80 73.39
N ILE A 850 14.33 -36.67 74.09
CA ILE A 850 15.50 -36.26 74.86
C ILE A 850 15.06 -35.72 76.24
N PRO A 851 14.51 -36.56 77.12
CA PRO A 851 13.83 -36.11 78.35
C PRO A 851 14.77 -35.48 79.38
N ASN A 852 16.09 -35.65 79.25
CA ASN A 852 17.10 -35.13 80.19
C ASN A 852 17.56 -33.69 79.87
N PHE A 853 17.07 -33.09 78.78
CA PHE A 853 17.44 -31.74 78.38
C PHE A 853 16.18 -30.87 78.32
N THR A 854 16.23 -29.73 79.00
CA THR A 854 15.19 -28.71 78.95
C THR A 854 15.72 -27.57 78.09
N LEU A 855 15.03 -27.31 76.99
CA LEU A 855 15.30 -26.18 76.13
C LEU A 855 14.54 -24.96 76.67
N HIS A 856 15.08 -23.78 76.43
CA HIS A 856 14.37 -22.54 76.68
C HIS A 856 13.84 -22.03 75.35
N GLY A 857 12.72 -21.35 75.38
CA GLY A 857 12.19 -20.67 74.22
C GLY A 857 11.38 -19.45 74.62
N VAL A 858 10.93 -18.71 73.62
CA VAL A 858 10.04 -17.57 73.79
C VAL A 858 8.82 -17.76 72.92
N VAL A 859 7.65 -17.38 73.44
CA VAL A 859 6.43 -17.32 72.64
C VAL A 859 6.61 -16.21 71.61
N THR A 860 6.72 -16.56 70.34
CA THR A 860 6.89 -15.55 69.27
C THR A 860 5.56 -15.11 68.72
N ASP A 861 4.61 -16.04 68.62
CA ASP A 861 3.35 -15.80 67.96
C ASP A 861 2.23 -16.68 68.53
N ILE A 862 1.00 -16.16 68.48
CA ILE A 862 -0.21 -16.82 68.94
C ILE A 862 -1.27 -16.56 67.89
N ASP A 863 -1.71 -17.62 67.19
CA ASP A 863 -2.68 -17.52 66.11
C ASP A 863 -3.88 -16.63 66.51
N SER A 864 -4.20 -15.67 65.65
CA SER A 864 -5.33 -14.77 65.86
C SER A 864 -6.69 -15.45 65.64
N VAL A 865 -6.69 -16.65 65.04
CA VAL A 865 -7.90 -17.43 64.68
C VAL A 865 -7.84 -18.82 65.30
N ALA A 866 -8.91 -19.19 66.03
CA ALA A 866 -9.01 -20.51 66.63
C ALA A 866 -9.14 -21.65 65.61
N THR A 867 -8.73 -22.85 66.04
CA THR A 867 -8.93 -24.12 65.36
C THR A 867 -9.83 -25.01 66.23
N PRO A 868 -11.00 -25.45 65.73
CA PRO A 868 -11.89 -26.32 66.48
C PRO A 868 -11.35 -27.76 66.51
N THR A 869 -10.98 -28.26 67.69
CA THR A 869 -10.38 -29.58 67.89
C THR A 869 -11.26 -30.40 68.83
N ARG A 870 -11.97 -31.42 68.30
CA ARG A 870 -12.84 -32.34 69.07
C ARG A 870 -13.85 -31.68 70.03
N GLY A 871 -14.36 -30.49 69.71
CA GLY A 871 -15.34 -29.77 70.52
C GLY A 871 -14.75 -28.65 71.38
N ASP A 872 -13.43 -28.58 71.49
CA ASP A 872 -12.73 -27.49 72.17
C ASP A 872 -12.19 -26.48 71.15
N VAL A 873 -12.16 -25.21 71.57
CA VAL A 873 -11.59 -24.09 70.80
C VAL A 873 -10.12 -23.98 71.16
N THR A 874 -9.24 -24.37 70.24
CA THR A 874 -7.78 -24.37 70.47
C THR A 874 -7.07 -23.29 69.65
N TYR A 875 -6.00 -22.73 70.19
CA TYR A 875 -5.15 -21.75 69.52
C TYR A 875 -3.74 -22.33 69.38
N VAL A 876 -3.17 -22.23 68.18
CA VAL A 876 -1.78 -22.64 67.96
C VAL A 876 -0.89 -21.52 68.49
N VAL A 877 0.00 -21.88 69.40
CA VAL A 877 1.06 -21.00 69.89
C VAL A 877 2.36 -21.47 69.29
N THR A 878 3.06 -20.53 68.66
CA THR A 878 4.39 -20.75 68.09
C THR A 878 5.44 -20.27 69.08
N ILE A 879 6.29 -21.21 69.51
CA ILE A 879 7.42 -20.94 70.40
C ILE A 879 8.72 -21.08 69.63
N GLU A 880 9.53 -20.04 69.63
CA GLU A 880 10.90 -20.10 69.11
C GLU A 880 11.85 -20.60 70.20
N LEU A 881 12.69 -21.58 69.88
CA LEU A 881 13.66 -22.15 70.83
C LEU A 881 14.95 -21.32 70.84
N ASP A 882 15.33 -20.87 72.03
CA ASP A 882 16.60 -20.19 72.30
C ASP A 882 17.75 -21.20 72.46
N ASP A 883 18.90 -20.91 71.86
CA ASP A 883 20.17 -21.63 72.04
C ASP A 883 20.04 -23.16 72.03
N THR A 884 19.70 -23.71 70.87
CA THR A 884 19.55 -25.16 70.67
C THR A 884 20.88 -25.93 70.72
N GLY A 885 22.02 -25.24 70.85
CA GLY A 885 23.35 -25.84 70.94
C GLY A 885 23.64 -26.86 69.84
N ASP A 886 24.45 -27.88 70.15
CA ASP A 886 24.75 -29.02 69.24
C ASP A 886 23.77 -30.19 69.47
N LEU A 887 22.56 -29.91 69.97
CA LEU A 887 21.57 -30.93 70.31
C LEU A 887 20.96 -31.53 69.02
N PRO A 888 20.84 -32.87 68.91
CA PRO A 888 20.39 -33.53 67.69
C PRO A 888 18.85 -33.51 67.57
N LEU A 889 18.26 -32.32 67.55
CA LEU A 889 16.84 -32.13 67.29
C LEU A 889 16.50 -32.61 65.88
N ARG A 890 15.34 -33.27 65.74
CA ARG A 890 14.82 -33.71 64.45
C ARG A 890 13.43 -33.14 64.27
N TRP A 891 13.15 -32.74 63.05
CA TRP A 891 11.82 -32.34 62.62
C TRP A 891 10.82 -33.47 62.93
N GLY A 892 9.69 -33.11 63.55
CA GLY A 892 8.58 -33.99 63.89
C GLY A 892 8.67 -34.61 65.29
N MET A 893 9.66 -34.24 66.10
CA MET A 893 9.69 -34.61 67.51
C MET A 893 8.56 -33.93 68.28
N THR A 894 7.90 -34.68 69.18
CA THR A 894 6.94 -34.12 70.13
C THR A 894 7.67 -33.54 71.33
N ALA A 895 7.15 -32.43 71.83
CA ALA A 895 7.68 -31.73 72.98
C ALA A 895 6.54 -31.23 73.87
N VAL A 896 6.77 -31.32 75.17
CA VAL A 896 5.92 -30.69 76.18
C VAL A 896 6.47 -29.31 76.48
N VAL A 897 5.64 -28.29 76.30
CA VAL A 897 5.97 -26.88 76.50
C VAL A 897 5.32 -26.39 77.78
N ASN A 898 6.11 -25.77 78.64
CA ASN A 898 5.67 -25.13 79.86
C ASN A 898 5.91 -23.63 79.71
N VAL A 899 4.83 -22.86 79.56
CA VAL A 899 4.87 -21.40 79.44
C VAL A 899 4.85 -20.78 80.83
N LEU A 900 5.80 -19.88 81.08
CA LEU A 900 5.89 -19.08 82.30
C LEU A 900 5.40 -17.65 81.96
N PRO A 901 4.12 -17.36 82.24
CA PRO A 901 3.56 -16.02 82.02
C PRO A 901 4.09 -14.97 83.02
#